data_AF-A0A6P8GZS8-F1
#
_entry.id   AF-A0A6P8GZS8-F1
#
_cell.length_a   1.000
_cell.length_b   1.000
_cell.length_c   1.000
_cell.angle_alpha   90.00
_cell.angle_beta   90.00
_cell.angle_gamma   90.00
#
_symmetry.space_group_name_H-M   'P 1'
#
loop_
_entity.id
_entity.type
_entity.pdbx_description
1 polymer ?
#
loop_
_entity_poly.entity_id
_entity_poly.type
_entity_poly.pdbx_seq_one_letter_code
_entity_poly.pdbx_strand_id
1 'polypeptide(L)'
;MVDKQIENIEQAQNKAADFLNKEIKLDITPEKGWHTEDMFIPPGYHLKAEVKTERKSSNSPEEHKQAYKYPKGMGSVMMNGCWGTGYEKSDPCFDALEANDQCRNMIDGAAFIGVGFDGRGQYSPESRKMSIIQRSCAGKASYDDFQVPDTMNVHGIYDTKAQMTVFTSRSEYQMYLQKEAGVSGSLFGFYAGVKSAWGSSESGAQQTNLAVFDIDVDRYEIFQDEVKPQDLSRSFLREFISLPNSYFASGAPAKFQEFILRWGTHYIKSARFGGQLEVRKTQLASMSASKEEFAEKSEVEFKSLFWSAGSRSRTESGSSSKSQQNYMSTSVVVQGGSQRIAAIVSDMYSPTFKSEFTVDEKSQKSYYLLDEKRVYCEFASREEMEFSLKRKRVSLKRAIEVYMEEGARSISDVSIPAGKAGCESNDPKYQSATKRPSWKEMTAQNKPFIVIFDMLNDLKGVDKDGIDIPKSMSRTVQYRGDQWHTSDRNGEFHMYDGFSNGLSFNPANKKISIFGLVLKYNESKGTLVLGKADYDHSKNYFPNLSPLLKGKQLARAEWPIQEVYLNRENSKNRMGHLPCNVKWSNGLRFDPSDRGGKCLHFTASSKSTLYAVFSAVPSNKDSWYYVEISSSGVGIYKAQRLMVTTVNTNAIALGDAILYQSYFVCVTESPTSTVIEYGKTQGTTNSGDVYLTLIDHNQPIHARFYSFGNGEEAAQIVDSHVVSRKLTATDCKGDTYRDKDEPNCVQRCHEACAPLAGCQYTSKGEPRATDCNEFRYAKKRDGTCVSKCRPGELPNKDQYCTVSYDLSFKSDTKPDHSKMKGFPTLNHFTLCLWLRLPNNTSSARIYEYEIMKYFNKGSEEPLFYVEINKLDGEVRFAIGVTTTAAERSRTAKRASLRSTKIDKVNKWHHICVYRDSIYGETHIYRDGFNPFPGPNDALIEPNRVPQANGELQLGGFGRQTFPGAITNLNIWDRKLTDNEIAKMALSCDAGNSGNVKNWGDISTELNLDHYIVKKSSCITEQ
;
A
#
# COMPACT_ATOMS: atom_id res chain seq x y z
N MET A 1 -3.38 11.74 -29.89
CA MET A 1 -2.31 12.63 -29.36
C MET A 1 -1.11 11.82 -28.85
N VAL A 2 -1.34 10.63 -28.26
CA VAL A 2 -0.31 9.63 -27.94
C VAL A 2 0.28 8.99 -29.20
N ASP A 3 -0.55 8.66 -30.20
CA ASP A 3 -0.08 8.05 -31.47
C ASP A 3 0.89 8.97 -32.22
N LYS A 4 0.58 10.27 -32.26
CA LYS A 4 1.45 11.32 -32.82
C LYS A 4 2.75 11.50 -32.01
N GLN A 5 2.80 11.12 -30.73
CA GLN A 5 4.03 11.13 -29.93
C GLN A 5 4.87 9.87 -30.14
N ILE A 6 4.23 8.72 -30.40
CA ILE A 6 4.88 7.45 -30.74
C ILE A 6 5.56 7.54 -32.11
N GLU A 7 4.90 8.08 -33.14
CA GLU A 7 5.50 8.34 -34.47
C GLU A 7 6.77 9.20 -34.37
N ASN A 8 6.76 10.20 -33.49
CA ASN A 8 7.89 11.09 -33.27
C ASN A 8 9.06 10.41 -32.51
N ILE A 9 8.75 9.41 -31.67
CA ILE A 9 9.75 8.56 -31.00
C ILE A 9 10.40 7.64 -32.03
N GLU A 10 9.59 7.02 -32.89
CA GLU A 10 10.07 6.17 -33.98
C GLU A 10 10.98 6.96 -34.92
N GLN A 11 10.67 8.20 -35.28
CA GLN A 11 11.54 9.02 -36.14
C GLN A 11 12.90 9.37 -35.50
N ALA A 12 12.94 9.71 -34.21
CA ALA A 12 14.20 9.97 -33.51
C ALA A 12 15.03 8.69 -33.31
N GLN A 13 14.36 7.55 -33.09
CA GLN A 13 14.97 6.23 -33.05
C GLN A 13 15.50 5.81 -34.43
N ASN A 14 14.76 6.11 -35.51
CA ASN A 14 15.17 5.83 -36.88
C ASN A 14 16.40 6.64 -37.29
N LYS A 15 16.52 7.92 -36.91
CA LYS A 15 17.76 8.69 -37.13
C LYS A 15 18.96 8.12 -36.36
N ALA A 16 18.75 7.68 -35.13
CA ALA A 16 19.79 7.02 -34.34
C ALA A 16 20.18 5.66 -34.96
N ALA A 17 19.20 4.89 -35.46
CA ALA A 17 19.42 3.64 -36.16
C ALA A 17 20.15 3.86 -37.50
N ASP A 18 19.81 4.89 -38.26
CA ASP A 18 20.47 5.29 -39.51
C ASP A 18 21.92 5.74 -39.27
N PHE A 19 22.21 6.40 -38.14
CA PHE A 19 23.58 6.69 -37.72
C PHE A 19 24.36 5.40 -37.39
N LEU A 20 23.74 4.47 -36.66
CA LEU A 20 24.33 3.16 -36.34
C LEU A 20 24.60 2.30 -37.59
N ASN A 21 23.89 2.57 -38.70
CA ASN A 21 24.06 1.88 -39.99
C ASN A 21 25.18 2.45 -40.87
N LYS A 22 25.88 3.52 -40.46
CA LYS A 22 27.02 4.08 -41.24
C LYS A 22 28.23 3.14 -41.13
N GLU A 23 28.73 2.62 -42.26
CA GLU A 23 29.89 1.72 -42.29
C GLU A 23 31.20 2.45 -41.92
N ILE A 24 31.85 1.98 -40.85
CA ILE A 24 33.21 2.34 -40.48
C ILE A 24 34.13 1.22 -40.97
N LYS A 25 35.02 1.53 -41.92
CA LYS A 25 36.09 0.62 -42.32
C LYS A 25 37.29 0.86 -41.41
N LEU A 26 37.60 -0.12 -40.57
CA LEU A 26 38.81 -0.15 -39.73
C LEU A 26 39.89 -0.98 -40.44
N ASP A 27 40.89 -0.32 -40.99
CA ASP A 27 42.12 -0.97 -41.46
C ASP A 27 43.11 -1.02 -40.29
N ILE A 28 43.21 -2.21 -39.67
CA ILE A 28 44.12 -2.52 -38.58
C ILE A 28 45.36 -3.17 -39.19
N THR A 29 46.45 -2.41 -39.32
CA THR A 29 47.73 -2.92 -39.82
C THR A 29 48.73 -3.09 -38.67
N PRO A 30 49.20 -4.32 -38.39
CA PRO A 30 50.25 -4.52 -37.39
C PRO A 30 51.58 -3.99 -37.92
N GLU A 31 52.32 -3.24 -37.09
CA GLU A 31 53.72 -2.91 -37.35
C GLU A 31 54.60 -4.16 -37.18
N LYS A 32 55.82 -4.13 -37.74
CA LYS A 32 56.81 -5.18 -37.46
C LYS A 32 57.51 -4.87 -36.13
N GLY A 33 57.28 -5.71 -35.14
CA GLY A 33 58.06 -5.70 -33.89
C GLY A 33 59.52 -6.08 -34.16
N TRP A 34 60.43 -5.49 -33.38
CA TRP A 34 61.86 -5.80 -33.44
C TRP A 34 62.26 -6.64 -32.24
N HIS A 35 63.08 -7.66 -32.50
CA HIS A 35 63.61 -8.57 -31.50
C HIS A 35 65.15 -8.57 -31.58
N THR A 36 65.82 -8.15 -30.52
CA THR A 36 67.24 -8.45 -30.26
C THR A 36 67.33 -9.34 -29.02
N GLU A 37 68.48 -10.00 -28.78
CA GLU A 37 68.66 -10.93 -27.64
C GLU A 37 68.29 -10.31 -26.28
N ASP A 38 68.40 -8.99 -26.14
CA ASP A 38 68.17 -8.26 -24.89
C ASP A 38 66.96 -7.31 -24.92
N MET A 39 66.19 -7.25 -26.02
CA MET A 39 65.05 -6.32 -26.11
C MET A 39 63.93 -6.83 -27.04
N PHE A 40 62.75 -7.01 -26.45
CA PHE A 40 61.51 -7.25 -27.18
C PHE A 40 60.71 -5.94 -27.25
N ILE A 41 60.61 -5.35 -28.44
CA ILE A 41 59.71 -4.23 -28.70
C ILE A 41 58.47 -4.83 -29.39
N PRO A 42 57.30 -4.91 -28.70
CA PRO A 42 56.11 -5.48 -29.29
C PRO A 42 55.67 -4.65 -30.52
N PRO A 43 55.10 -5.30 -31.56
CA PRO A 43 54.56 -4.58 -32.71
C PRO A 43 53.46 -3.61 -32.26
N GLY A 44 53.58 -2.33 -32.61
CA GLY A 44 52.49 -1.37 -32.54
C GLY A 44 51.38 -1.72 -33.55
N TYR A 45 50.18 -1.16 -33.37
CA TYR A 45 49.12 -1.22 -34.38
C TYR A 45 48.98 0.15 -35.03
N HIS A 46 49.05 0.19 -36.36
CA HIS A 46 48.53 1.33 -37.13
C HIS A 46 47.05 1.09 -37.39
N LEU A 47 46.21 1.90 -36.76
CA LEU A 47 44.75 1.89 -36.91
C LEU A 47 44.36 3.02 -37.85
N LYS A 48 43.88 2.69 -39.05
CA LYS A 48 43.31 3.66 -39.99
C LYS A 48 41.81 3.45 -40.09
N ALA A 49 41.03 4.39 -39.59
CA ALA A 49 39.57 4.37 -39.71
C ALA A 49 39.11 5.27 -40.86
N GLU A 50 38.37 4.71 -41.82
CA GLU A 50 37.73 5.46 -42.91
C GLU A 50 36.21 5.22 -42.88
N VAL A 51 35.42 6.30 -42.87
CA VAL A 51 33.95 6.22 -42.91
C VAL A 51 33.49 6.48 -44.34
N LYS A 52 32.76 5.54 -44.96
CA LYS A 52 32.15 5.77 -46.27
C LYS A 52 30.86 6.57 -46.10
N THR A 53 30.87 7.83 -46.48
CA THR A 53 29.66 8.67 -46.53
C THR A 53 28.98 8.56 -47.90
N GLU A 54 28.01 7.65 -48.03
CA GLU A 54 27.01 7.80 -49.10
C GLU A 54 26.05 8.93 -48.72
N ARG A 55 26.12 10.06 -49.45
CA ARG A 55 25.15 11.15 -49.33
C ARG A 55 23.81 10.69 -49.92
N LYS A 56 22.88 10.25 -49.06
CA LYS A 56 21.45 10.24 -49.38
C LYS A 56 20.78 11.40 -48.65
N SER A 57 20.36 12.41 -49.42
CA SER A 57 19.46 13.45 -48.93
C SER A 57 18.07 12.83 -48.74
N SER A 58 17.70 12.47 -47.52
CA SER A 58 16.32 12.17 -47.18
C SER A 58 15.57 13.49 -46.96
N ASN A 59 14.91 13.96 -48.03
CA ASN A 59 13.86 14.97 -47.92
C ASN A 59 12.60 14.29 -47.36
N SER A 60 12.45 14.26 -46.04
CA SER A 60 11.15 14.06 -45.39
C SER A 60 10.76 15.35 -44.66
N PRO A 61 9.53 15.87 -44.81
CA PRO A 61 9.11 17.07 -44.10
C PRO A 61 9.00 16.77 -42.60
N GLU A 62 9.91 17.34 -41.81
CA GLU A 62 9.99 17.20 -40.36
C GLU A 62 8.92 18.06 -39.67
N GLU A 63 8.02 17.45 -38.87
CA GLU A 63 7.16 18.19 -37.94
C GLU A 63 7.99 18.57 -36.69
N HIS A 64 8.78 19.64 -36.80
CA HIS A 64 9.64 20.11 -35.72
C HIS A 64 8.84 20.66 -34.52
N LYS A 65 9.12 20.15 -33.31
CA LYS A 65 8.52 20.66 -32.06
C LYS A 65 8.99 22.09 -31.79
N GLN A 66 8.03 22.99 -31.56
CA GLN A 66 8.31 24.38 -31.19
C GLN A 66 9.08 24.45 -29.88
N ALA A 67 10.30 24.97 -29.92
CA ALA A 67 11.06 25.36 -28.74
C ALA A 67 10.50 26.68 -28.19
N TYR A 68 10.59 26.90 -26.87
CA TYR A 68 10.08 28.11 -26.22
C TYR A 68 11.17 28.81 -25.41
N LYS A 69 11.18 30.15 -25.47
CA LYS A 69 11.83 30.99 -24.47
C LYS A 69 10.84 31.30 -23.36
N TYR A 70 11.38 31.58 -22.18
CA TYR A 70 10.62 31.96 -20.99
C TYR A 70 11.05 33.36 -20.54
N PRO A 71 10.59 34.44 -21.18
CA PRO A 71 11.10 35.80 -20.97
C PRO A 71 10.91 36.30 -19.53
N LYS A 72 9.81 35.88 -18.89
CA LYS A 72 9.49 36.17 -17.48
C LYS A 72 9.97 35.07 -16.50
N GLY A 73 10.85 34.18 -16.97
CA GLY A 73 11.31 33.02 -16.24
C GLY A 73 10.23 31.95 -16.05
N MET A 74 10.66 30.73 -15.72
CA MET A 74 9.74 29.58 -15.68
C MET A 74 8.76 29.57 -14.52
N GLY A 75 9.03 30.33 -13.46
CA GLY A 75 8.08 30.48 -12.36
C GLY A 75 6.71 30.95 -12.87
N SER A 76 6.68 31.88 -13.82
CA SER A 76 5.43 32.36 -14.44
C SER A 76 4.68 31.26 -15.20
N VAL A 77 5.40 30.40 -15.92
CA VAL A 77 4.83 29.26 -16.67
C VAL A 77 4.22 28.22 -15.73
N MET A 78 4.90 27.92 -14.61
CA MET A 78 4.42 26.96 -13.61
C MET A 78 3.24 27.51 -12.82
N MET A 79 3.32 28.76 -12.37
CA MET A 79 2.28 29.40 -11.55
C MET A 79 0.95 29.57 -12.31
N ASN A 80 1.04 29.85 -13.61
CA ASN A 80 -0.11 30.08 -14.48
C ASN A 80 -0.55 28.83 -15.25
N GLY A 81 0.08 27.67 -15.02
CA GLY A 81 -0.31 26.40 -15.65
C GLY A 81 -0.21 26.40 -17.18
N CYS A 82 0.81 27.08 -17.73
CA CYS A 82 0.91 27.37 -19.17
C CYS A 82 1.38 26.16 -20.00
N TRP A 83 0.51 25.14 -20.13
CA TRP A 83 0.82 23.87 -20.81
C TRP A 83 0.22 23.72 -22.22
N GLY A 84 -0.59 24.66 -22.69
CA GLY A 84 -1.20 24.71 -24.04
C GLY A 84 -0.41 25.53 -25.09
N THR A 85 -1.07 25.84 -26.20
CA THR A 85 -0.54 26.62 -27.34
C THR A 85 -1.57 27.64 -27.81
N GLY A 86 -1.15 28.73 -28.44
CA GLY A 86 -2.07 29.71 -29.03
C GLY A 86 -2.71 30.67 -28.04
N TYR A 87 -1.97 31.06 -27.00
CA TYR A 87 -2.42 32.06 -26.03
C TYR A 87 -2.72 33.40 -26.71
N GLU A 88 -3.79 34.06 -26.31
CA GLU A 88 -4.13 35.40 -26.82
C GLU A 88 -3.35 36.48 -26.07
N LYS A 89 -3.21 37.67 -26.65
CA LYS A 89 -2.41 38.77 -26.08
C LYS A 89 -2.85 39.22 -24.67
N SER A 90 -4.07 38.88 -24.26
CA SER A 90 -4.61 39.13 -22.93
C SER A 90 -4.43 37.98 -21.93
N ASP A 91 -3.87 36.84 -22.35
CA ASP A 91 -3.64 35.66 -21.51
C ASP A 91 -2.31 35.81 -20.74
N PRO A 92 -2.27 35.59 -19.42
CA PRO A 92 -1.03 35.57 -18.62
C PRO A 92 0.05 34.63 -19.17
N CYS A 93 -0.33 33.59 -19.92
CA CYS A 93 0.58 32.66 -20.57
C CYS A 93 1.20 33.18 -21.88
N PHE A 94 0.62 34.21 -22.51
CA PHE A 94 1.17 34.83 -23.72
C PHE A 94 2.50 35.53 -23.45
N ASP A 95 2.57 36.31 -22.37
CA ASP A 95 3.79 37.00 -21.96
C ASP A 95 4.82 36.08 -21.27
N ALA A 96 4.39 34.90 -20.82
CA ALA A 96 5.24 33.93 -20.14
C ALA A 96 5.98 33.00 -21.11
N LEU A 97 5.50 32.86 -22.35
CA LEU A 97 5.97 31.91 -23.35
C LEU A 97 6.18 32.57 -24.72
N GLU A 98 7.39 32.50 -25.23
CA GLU A 98 7.71 33.01 -26.57
C GLU A 98 8.26 31.87 -27.44
N ALA A 99 7.85 31.79 -28.71
CA ALA A 99 8.40 30.81 -29.64
C ALA A 99 9.90 31.08 -29.91
N ASN A 100 10.72 30.03 -29.88
CA ASN A 100 12.16 30.09 -30.12
C ASN A 100 12.55 29.45 -31.46
N ASP A 101 13.73 29.79 -31.97
CA ASP A 101 14.28 29.25 -33.20
C ASP A 101 14.60 27.76 -33.06
N GLN A 102 14.01 26.96 -33.93
CA GLN A 102 14.16 25.52 -33.96
C GLN A 102 15.46 25.12 -34.67
N CYS A 103 16.09 24.05 -34.19
CA CYS A 103 17.21 23.40 -34.89
C CYS A 103 16.65 22.53 -36.03
N ARG A 104 16.85 22.96 -37.28
CA ARG A 104 16.39 22.23 -38.48
C ARG A 104 17.39 21.15 -38.90
N ASN A 105 18.67 21.50 -39.00
CA ASN A 105 19.74 20.57 -39.38
C ASN A 105 20.67 20.30 -38.20
N MET A 106 20.15 19.67 -37.15
CA MET A 106 20.87 19.48 -35.88
C MET A 106 21.93 18.37 -35.96
N ILE A 107 23.08 18.56 -35.31
CA ILE A 107 24.11 17.52 -35.18
C ILE A 107 23.55 16.26 -34.49
N ASP A 108 23.85 15.07 -35.05
CA ASP A 108 23.29 13.78 -34.59
C ASP A 108 23.51 13.54 -33.09
N GLY A 109 24.70 13.89 -32.58
CA GLY A 109 25.05 13.70 -31.17
C GLY A 109 24.20 14.52 -30.18
N ALA A 110 23.60 15.63 -30.62
CA ALA A 110 22.74 16.45 -29.77
C ALA A 110 21.46 15.71 -29.36
N ALA A 111 21.05 14.67 -30.09
CA ALA A 111 19.89 13.86 -29.74
C ALA A 111 20.09 13.02 -28.45
N PHE A 112 21.33 12.92 -27.94
CA PHE A 112 21.67 12.12 -26.77
C PHE A 112 21.88 12.98 -25.53
N ILE A 113 22.34 14.22 -25.68
CA ILE A 113 22.61 15.12 -24.56
C ILE A 113 21.31 15.69 -23.97
N GLY A 114 21.22 15.75 -22.64
CA GLY A 114 20.03 16.17 -21.90
C GLY A 114 18.87 15.18 -21.99
N VAL A 115 19.16 13.93 -22.34
CA VAL A 115 18.20 12.83 -22.39
C VAL A 115 18.29 12.01 -21.12
N GLY A 116 17.14 11.60 -20.59
CA GLY A 116 17.06 10.73 -19.43
C GLY A 116 17.74 9.38 -19.66
N PHE A 117 18.16 8.74 -18.57
CA PHE A 117 18.91 7.49 -18.59
C PHE A 117 18.53 6.57 -17.41
N ASP A 118 18.32 5.29 -17.69
CA ASP A 118 18.10 4.28 -16.66
C ASP A 118 19.43 3.77 -16.10
N GLY A 119 19.79 4.23 -14.91
CA GLY A 119 21.03 3.88 -14.22
C GLY A 119 21.11 2.42 -13.79
N ARG A 120 20.01 1.65 -13.84
CA ARG A 120 20.04 0.17 -13.66
C ARG A 120 20.20 -0.58 -14.97
N GLY A 121 20.00 0.10 -16.10
CA GLY A 121 20.04 -0.46 -17.45
C GLY A 121 21.44 -0.88 -17.88
N GLN A 122 21.62 -1.12 -19.18
CA GLN A 122 22.94 -1.32 -19.77
C GLN A 122 23.66 0.02 -19.92
N TYR A 123 24.98 0.04 -19.82
CA TYR A 123 25.77 1.23 -20.15
C TYR A 123 25.83 1.38 -21.67
N SER A 124 24.75 1.86 -22.26
CA SER A 124 24.55 1.87 -23.71
C SER A 124 23.38 2.79 -24.13
N PRO A 125 23.28 3.14 -25.44
CA PRO A 125 22.17 3.94 -25.97
C PRO A 125 20.76 3.38 -25.70
N GLU A 126 20.62 2.07 -25.45
CA GLU A 126 19.33 1.39 -25.22
C GLU A 126 18.72 1.76 -23.86
N SER A 127 19.53 2.23 -22.91
CA SER A 127 19.06 2.70 -21.60
C SER A 127 18.58 4.15 -21.60
N ARG A 128 18.56 4.80 -22.77
CA ARG A 128 18.01 6.16 -22.93
C ARG A 128 16.51 6.20 -22.68
N LYS A 129 16.07 7.35 -22.19
CA LYS A 129 14.68 7.69 -21.85
C LYS A 129 14.24 8.94 -22.61
N MET A 130 13.18 9.60 -22.16
CA MET A 130 12.71 10.82 -22.81
C MET A 130 13.69 12.00 -22.66
N SER A 131 13.68 12.92 -23.63
CA SER A 131 14.48 14.15 -23.60
C SER A 131 13.99 15.09 -22.50
N ILE A 132 14.83 15.34 -21.50
CA ILE A 132 14.49 16.23 -20.37
C ILE A 132 14.53 17.68 -20.82
N ILE A 133 15.45 18.02 -21.74
CA ILE A 133 15.63 19.36 -22.27
C ILE A 133 14.88 19.61 -23.59
N GLN A 134 14.63 20.89 -23.88
CA GLN A 134 14.29 21.41 -25.20
C GLN A 134 15.55 21.89 -25.95
N ARG A 135 15.51 21.91 -27.28
CA ARG A 135 16.66 22.29 -28.12
C ARG A 135 16.28 23.49 -28.99
N SER A 136 17.08 24.56 -28.92
CA SER A 136 16.96 25.75 -29.75
C SER A 136 18.30 26.06 -30.42
N CYS A 137 18.25 26.70 -31.58
CA CYS A 137 19.42 27.10 -32.35
C CYS A 137 19.36 28.60 -32.73
N ALA A 138 18.91 29.44 -31.79
CA ALA A 138 18.80 30.88 -31.99
C ALA A 138 20.18 31.55 -32.08
N GLY A 139 21.18 30.98 -31.39
CA GLY A 139 22.57 31.40 -31.43
C GLY A 139 23.30 31.03 -32.72
N LYS A 140 22.67 30.21 -33.59
CA LYS A 140 23.18 29.82 -34.91
C LYS A 140 24.58 29.17 -34.88
N ALA A 141 24.95 28.53 -33.77
CA ALA A 141 26.19 27.77 -33.69
C ALA A 141 26.16 26.57 -34.65
N SER A 142 27.29 26.24 -35.27
CA SER A 142 27.42 25.12 -36.19
C SER A 142 28.76 24.41 -36.07
N TYR A 143 28.77 23.10 -36.35
CA TYR A 143 29.94 22.23 -36.42
C TYR A 143 29.79 21.29 -37.62
N ASP A 144 30.77 21.25 -38.52
CA ASP A 144 30.74 20.47 -39.77
C ASP A 144 29.41 20.60 -40.56
N ASP A 145 28.95 21.84 -40.78
CA ASP A 145 27.69 22.21 -41.46
C ASP A 145 26.38 21.81 -40.72
N PHE A 146 26.47 21.23 -39.53
CA PHE A 146 25.33 20.91 -38.67
C PHE A 146 25.14 21.95 -37.58
N GLN A 147 23.90 22.27 -37.24
CA GLN A 147 23.56 23.18 -36.16
C GLN A 147 23.80 22.52 -34.80
N VAL A 148 24.44 23.27 -33.90
CA VAL A 148 24.64 22.87 -32.50
C VAL A 148 23.63 23.63 -31.65
N PRO A 149 22.82 22.95 -30.80
CA PRO A 149 21.90 23.64 -29.91
C PRO A 149 22.60 24.62 -28.98
N ASP A 150 21.92 25.73 -28.67
CA ASP A 150 22.47 26.84 -27.87
C ASP A 150 22.93 26.42 -26.45
N THR A 151 22.46 25.27 -25.96
CA THR A 151 22.77 24.71 -24.65
C THR A 151 23.94 23.73 -24.65
N MET A 152 24.56 23.48 -25.81
CA MET A 152 25.57 22.45 -25.99
C MET A 152 26.86 22.99 -26.61
N ASN A 153 27.97 22.37 -26.26
CA ASN A 153 29.29 22.63 -26.81
C ASN A 153 29.83 21.37 -27.49
N VAL A 154 30.54 21.54 -28.60
CA VAL A 154 31.15 20.45 -29.37
C VAL A 154 32.67 20.63 -29.44
N HIS A 155 33.42 19.57 -29.17
CA HIS A 155 34.86 19.50 -29.33
C HIS A 155 35.24 18.36 -30.29
N GLY A 156 35.97 18.67 -31.35
CA GLY A 156 36.59 17.64 -32.19
C GLY A 156 37.77 17.01 -31.46
N ILE A 157 37.77 15.68 -31.33
CA ILE A 157 38.82 14.93 -30.60
C ILE A 157 39.66 14.10 -31.57
N TYR A 158 39.03 13.47 -32.57
CA TYR A 158 39.68 12.63 -33.59
C TYR A 158 40.78 11.72 -33.03
N ASP A 159 40.40 10.79 -32.15
CA ASP A 159 41.30 9.90 -31.43
C ASP A 159 40.86 8.44 -31.62
N THR A 160 41.80 7.50 -31.56
CA THR A 160 41.52 6.06 -31.63
C THR A 160 42.30 5.34 -30.56
N LYS A 161 41.59 4.65 -29.66
CA LYS A 161 42.18 3.94 -28.52
C LYS A 161 41.79 2.49 -28.55
N ALA A 162 42.75 1.61 -28.28
CA ALA A 162 42.49 0.20 -28.03
C ALA A 162 42.97 -0.12 -26.60
N GLN A 163 42.10 -0.73 -25.79
CA GLN A 163 42.40 -1.08 -24.41
C GLN A 163 41.87 -2.47 -24.08
N MET A 164 42.62 -3.21 -23.26
CA MET A 164 42.17 -4.46 -22.66
C MET A 164 42.06 -4.29 -21.16
N THR A 165 40.94 -4.74 -20.59
CA THR A 165 40.73 -4.76 -19.14
C THR A 165 40.23 -6.12 -18.72
N VAL A 166 40.78 -6.65 -17.63
CA VAL A 166 40.35 -7.93 -17.05
C VAL A 166 39.75 -7.75 -15.65
N PHE A 167 38.74 -8.54 -15.37
CA PHE A 167 37.93 -8.49 -14.17
C PHE A 167 37.80 -9.89 -13.57
N THR A 168 37.93 -9.99 -12.26
CA THR A 168 37.87 -11.27 -11.51
C THR A 168 36.56 -11.45 -10.75
N SER A 169 35.72 -10.40 -10.71
CA SER A 169 34.41 -10.46 -10.07
C SER A 169 33.40 -9.56 -10.75
N ARG A 170 32.11 -9.92 -10.61
CA ARG A 170 30.97 -9.08 -11.05
C ARG A 170 31.02 -7.68 -10.45
N SER A 171 31.39 -7.58 -9.17
CA SER A 171 31.45 -6.30 -8.45
C SER A 171 32.54 -5.38 -9.03
N GLU A 172 33.70 -5.94 -9.40
CA GLU A 172 34.81 -5.18 -10.00
C GLU A 172 34.41 -4.58 -11.35
N TYR A 173 33.75 -5.37 -12.21
CA TYR A 173 33.25 -4.90 -13.50
C TYR A 173 32.12 -3.88 -13.36
N GLN A 174 31.22 -4.07 -12.39
CA GLN A 174 30.19 -3.09 -12.10
C GLN A 174 30.77 -1.75 -11.65
N MET A 175 31.79 -1.76 -10.79
CA MET A 175 32.50 -0.55 -10.36
C MET A 175 33.21 0.15 -11.53
N TYR A 176 33.78 -0.63 -12.45
CA TYR A 176 34.36 -0.10 -13.68
C TYR A 176 33.31 0.64 -14.54
N LEU A 177 32.16 0.01 -14.83
CA LEU A 177 31.07 0.65 -15.58
C LEU A 177 30.57 1.93 -14.90
N GLN A 178 30.47 1.94 -13.56
CA GLN A 178 30.08 3.14 -12.81
C GLN A 178 31.10 4.26 -12.93
N LYS A 179 32.38 3.94 -12.87
CA LYS A 179 33.47 4.91 -13.03
C LYS A 179 33.48 5.51 -14.44
N GLU A 180 33.36 4.68 -15.48
CA GLU A 180 33.29 5.13 -16.88
C GLU A 180 32.06 6.03 -17.11
N ALA A 181 30.93 5.64 -16.55
CA ALA A 181 29.71 6.42 -16.58
C ALA A 181 29.77 7.73 -15.77
N GLY A 182 30.79 7.95 -14.92
CA GLY A 182 30.86 9.14 -14.05
C GLY A 182 29.84 9.15 -12.90
N VAL A 183 29.33 7.98 -12.51
CA VAL A 183 28.40 7.82 -11.38
C VAL A 183 29.08 7.06 -10.23
N SER A 184 28.79 7.41 -8.99
CA SER A 184 29.41 6.76 -7.81
C SER A 184 28.40 5.96 -6.99
N GLY A 185 28.81 4.76 -6.56
CA GLY A 185 28.37 4.19 -5.29
C GLY A 185 27.00 3.51 -5.22
N SER A 186 26.50 2.89 -6.30
CA SER A 186 25.26 2.09 -6.22
C SER A 186 25.52 0.59 -6.36
N LEU A 187 25.06 -0.23 -5.42
CA LEU A 187 25.16 -1.70 -5.50
C LEU A 187 24.46 -2.29 -6.73
N PHE A 188 23.56 -1.55 -7.38
CA PHE A 188 22.78 -2.02 -8.52
C PHE A 188 22.91 -1.12 -9.77
N GLY A 189 23.87 -0.18 -9.77
CA GLY A 189 24.17 0.62 -10.95
C GLY A 189 24.66 -0.27 -12.10
N PHE A 190 24.06 -0.13 -13.28
CA PHE A 190 24.31 -0.94 -14.48
C PHE A 190 24.06 -2.44 -14.34
N TYR A 191 23.18 -2.84 -13.42
CA TYR A 191 22.85 -4.23 -13.13
C TYR A 191 22.51 -5.05 -14.40
N ALA A 192 21.75 -4.47 -15.35
CA ALA A 192 21.41 -5.16 -16.59
C ALA A 192 22.63 -5.40 -17.50
N GLY A 193 23.59 -4.46 -17.55
CA GLY A 193 24.87 -4.63 -18.26
C GLY A 193 25.71 -5.74 -17.65
N VAL A 194 25.83 -5.77 -16.32
CA VAL A 194 26.54 -6.84 -15.59
C VAL A 194 25.86 -8.20 -15.79
N LYS A 195 24.53 -8.25 -15.76
CA LYS A 195 23.76 -9.48 -16.08
C LYS A 195 24.00 -9.95 -17.51
N SER A 196 24.09 -9.04 -18.48
CA SER A 196 24.40 -9.39 -19.88
C SER A 196 25.80 -9.99 -20.03
N ALA A 197 26.80 -9.39 -19.39
CA ALA A 197 28.19 -9.88 -19.45
C ALA A 197 28.43 -11.19 -18.67
N TRP A 198 27.66 -11.43 -17.60
CA TRP A 198 28.02 -12.39 -16.56
C TRP A 198 26.88 -13.32 -16.12
N GLY A 199 25.71 -13.27 -16.76
CA GLY A 199 24.51 -14.08 -16.43
C GLY A 199 23.73 -13.60 -15.19
N SER A 200 22.69 -14.34 -14.79
CA SER A 200 21.81 -13.97 -13.66
C SER A 200 21.87 -14.94 -12.48
N SER A 201 22.84 -14.79 -11.57
CA SER A 201 22.74 -15.40 -10.22
C SER A 201 23.89 -15.02 -9.27
N GLU A 202 23.52 -14.50 -8.09
CA GLU A 202 24.39 -14.30 -6.90
C GLU A 202 24.38 -15.51 -5.94
N SER A 203 23.66 -16.59 -6.26
CA SER A 203 23.70 -17.83 -5.47
C SER A 203 23.81 -19.04 -6.37
N GLY A 204 24.97 -19.71 -6.34
CA GLY A 204 25.22 -21.01 -6.99
C GLY A 204 26.03 -20.99 -8.29
N ALA A 205 26.38 -19.84 -8.86
CA ALA A 205 27.25 -19.79 -10.04
C ALA A 205 28.74 -19.94 -9.63
N GLN A 206 29.49 -20.77 -10.37
CA GLN A 206 30.95 -20.86 -10.22
C GLN A 206 31.58 -19.49 -10.54
N GLN A 207 32.62 -19.09 -9.78
CA GLN A 207 33.35 -17.84 -10.01
C GLN A 207 33.92 -17.83 -11.43
N THR A 208 33.76 -16.73 -12.17
CA THR A 208 34.27 -16.56 -13.54
C THR A 208 35.05 -15.26 -13.67
N ASN A 209 36.10 -15.27 -14.49
CA ASN A 209 36.86 -14.12 -14.92
C ASN A 209 36.29 -13.59 -16.26
N LEU A 210 36.37 -12.28 -16.48
CA LEU A 210 35.95 -11.58 -17.70
C LEU A 210 37.10 -10.76 -18.25
N ALA A 211 37.42 -10.91 -19.53
CA ALA A 211 38.31 -10.03 -20.27
C ALA A 211 37.49 -9.24 -21.30
N VAL A 212 37.69 -7.93 -21.32
CA VAL A 212 37.04 -7.00 -22.25
C VAL A 212 38.14 -6.30 -23.06
N PHE A 213 38.01 -6.32 -24.38
CA PHE A 213 38.88 -5.62 -25.30
C PHE A 213 38.04 -4.61 -26.09
N ASP A 214 38.34 -3.33 -25.89
CA ASP A 214 37.61 -2.21 -26.45
C ASP A 214 38.48 -1.46 -27.47
N ILE A 215 37.94 -1.18 -28.64
CA ILE A 215 38.49 -0.23 -29.61
C ILE A 215 37.50 0.92 -29.77
N ASP A 216 37.88 2.10 -29.31
CA ASP A 216 37.12 3.33 -29.41
C ASP A 216 37.72 4.24 -30.50
N VAL A 217 36.89 4.69 -31.42
CA VAL A 217 37.20 5.71 -32.43
C VAL A 217 36.33 6.93 -32.09
N ASP A 218 36.93 7.94 -31.47
CA ASP A 218 36.25 9.17 -31.04
C ASP A 218 36.43 10.26 -32.09
N ARG A 219 35.35 10.74 -32.72
CA ARG A 219 35.40 11.87 -33.67
C ARG A 219 35.21 13.21 -32.99
N TYR A 220 34.17 13.34 -32.18
CA TYR A 220 33.86 14.54 -31.43
C TYR A 220 33.18 14.21 -30.10
N GLU A 221 33.35 15.07 -29.10
CA GLU A 221 32.60 15.06 -27.85
C GLU A 221 31.60 16.22 -27.88
N ILE A 222 30.35 15.94 -27.51
CA ILE A 222 29.34 16.95 -27.26
C ILE A 222 28.92 16.89 -25.80
N PHE A 223 28.77 18.05 -25.18
CA PHE A 223 28.46 18.14 -23.77
C PHE A 223 27.63 19.37 -23.45
N GLN A 224 26.95 19.31 -22.31
CA GLN A 224 26.22 20.41 -21.72
C GLN A 224 26.81 20.69 -20.33
N ASP A 225 27.20 21.93 -20.06
CA ASP A 225 27.88 22.30 -18.81
C ASP A 225 26.96 22.21 -17.59
N GLU A 226 25.77 22.79 -17.69
CA GLU A 226 24.73 22.77 -16.68
C GLU A 226 23.36 22.80 -17.37
N VAL A 227 22.40 22.05 -16.84
CA VAL A 227 21.01 22.14 -17.29
C VAL A 227 20.33 23.23 -16.47
N LYS A 228 20.06 24.36 -17.10
CA LYS A 228 19.36 25.47 -16.46
C LYS A 228 17.86 25.19 -16.48
N PRO A 229 17.07 25.78 -15.57
CA PRO A 229 15.62 25.65 -15.63
C PRO A 229 15.10 25.91 -17.04
N GLN A 230 15.48 27.02 -17.68
CA GLN A 230 14.96 27.39 -19.01
C GLN A 230 15.25 26.39 -20.14
N ASP A 231 16.16 25.45 -19.91
CA ASP A 231 16.50 24.41 -20.87
C ASP A 231 15.51 23.24 -20.78
N LEU A 232 14.69 23.17 -19.72
CA LEU A 232 13.75 22.09 -19.48
C LEU A 232 12.60 22.08 -20.48
N SER A 233 12.27 20.87 -20.93
CA SER A 233 11.08 20.62 -21.72
C SER A 233 9.83 20.80 -20.87
N ARG A 234 8.81 21.40 -21.47
CA ARG A 234 7.49 21.59 -20.83
C ARG A 234 6.83 20.27 -20.41
N SER A 235 7.10 19.18 -21.13
CA SER A 235 6.54 17.86 -20.83
C SER A 235 7.12 17.28 -19.53
N PHE A 236 8.44 17.36 -19.36
CA PHE A 236 9.10 16.94 -18.12
C PHE A 236 8.60 17.74 -16.92
N LEU A 237 8.51 19.06 -17.06
CA LEU A 237 8.07 19.96 -16.01
C LEU A 237 6.64 19.69 -15.53
N ARG A 238 5.71 19.53 -16.48
CA ARG A 238 4.31 19.26 -16.15
C ARG A 238 4.17 17.97 -15.34
N GLU A 239 4.87 16.91 -15.76
CA GLU A 239 4.83 15.63 -15.04
C GLU A 239 5.53 15.72 -13.68
N PHE A 240 6.66 16.42 -13.58
CA PHE A 240 7.36 16.65 -12.31
C PHE A 240 6.49 17.42 -11.31
N ILE A 241 5.78 18.46 -11.74
CA ILE A 241 4.89 19.25 -10.88
C ILE A 241 3.69 18.44 -10.41
N SER A 242 3.24 17.45 -11.20
CA SER A 242 2.14 16.55 -10.84
C SER A 242 2.50 15.48 -9.79
N LEU A 243 3.80 15.33 -9.46
CA LEU A 243 4.25 14.36 -8.46
C LEU A 243 3.76 14.73 -7.04
N PRO A 244 3.46 13.75 -6.18
CA PRO A 244 3.11 14.03 -4.79
C PRO A 244 4.26 14.70 -4.01
N ASN A 245 3.94 15.55 -3.03
CA ASN A 245 4.95 16.20 -2.17
C ASN A 245 5.74 15.21 -1.28
N SER A 246 5.24 13.99 -1.09
CA SER A 246 5.88 12.97 -0.27
C SER A 246 5.85 11.63 -0.98
N TYR A 247 7.02 11.00 -1.13
CA TYR A 247 7.14 9.61 -1.56
C TYR A 247 6.38 8.64 -0.62
N PHE A 248 6.21 9.04 0.65
CA PHE A 248 5.55 8.21 1.66
C PHE A 248 4.03 8.36 1.69
N ALA A 249 3.45 9.26 0.88
CA ALA A 249 2.00 9.35 0.78
C ALA A 249 1.41 8.09 0.12
N SER A 250 0.18 7.75 0.49
CA SER A 250 -0.55 6.62 -0.09
C SER A 250 -0.64 6.74 -1.62
N GLY A 251 -0.32 5.67 -2.34
CA GLY A 251 -0.28 5.64 -3.81
C GLY A 251 0.82 6.50 -4.46
N ALA A 252 1.63 7.23 -3.69
CA ALA A 252 2.70 8.06 -4.26
C ALA A 252 3.85 7.25 -4.89
N PRO A 253 4.33 6.14 -4.30
CA PRO A 253 5.41 5.35 -4.88
C PRO A 253 5.16 4.96 -6.34
N ALA A 254 3.90 4.65 -6.68
CA ALA A 254 3.45 4.35 -8.03
C ALA A 254 3.76 5.46 -9.03
N LYS A 255 3.29 6.68 -8.73
CA LYS A 255 3.47 7.86 -9.58
C LYS A 255 4.95 8.20 -9.76
N PHE A 256 5.75 8.07 -8.70
CA PHE A 256 7.19 8.27 -8.80
C PHE A 256 7.86 7.21 -9.67
N GLN A 257 7.43 5.96 -9.58
CA GLN A 257 7.98 4.88 -10.39
C GLN A 257 7.65 5.08 -11.88
N GLU A 258 6.41 5.44 -12.22
CA GLU A 258 6.02 5.79 -13.60
C GLU A 258 6.87 6.93 -14.15
N PHE A 259 7.11 7.96 -13.34
CA PHE A 259 7.98 9.08 -13.71
C PHE A 259 9.41 8.61 -13.99
N ILE A 260 9.99 7.76 -13.13
CA ILE A 260 11.35 7.21 -13.32
C ILE A 260 11.42 6.31 -14.57
N LEU A 261 10.41 5.47 -14.82
CA LEU A 261 10.39 4.59 -15.98
C LEU A 261 10.38 5.37 -17.31
N ARG A 262 9.75 6.55 -17.31
CA ARG A 262 9.61 7.45 -18.46
C ARG A 262 10.79 8.41 -18.66
N TRP A 263 11.27 9.03 -17.59
CA TRP A 263 12.28 10.09 -17.63
C TRP A 263 13.67 9.63 -17.18
N GLY A 264 13.78 8.45 -16.59
CA GLY A 264 15.03 7.88 -16.11
C GLY A 264 15.40 8.32 -14.68
N THR A 265 16.53 7.80 -14.24
CA THR A 265 17.13 8.08 -12.92
C THR A 265 18.22 9.15 -12.99
N HIS A 266 18.90 9.23 -14.14
CA HIS A 266 20.00 10.13 -14.47
C HIS A 266 19.73 10.76 -15.83
N TYR A 267 20.63 11.64 -16.30
CA TYR A 267 20.62 12.11 -17.68
C TYR A 267 22.02 12.13 -18.28
N ILE A 268 22.10 12.16 -19.60
CA ILE A 268 23.37 12.19 -20.33
C ILE A 268 23.84 13.64 -20.40
N LYS A 269 25.02 13.92 -19.83
CA LYS A 269 25.59 15.27 -19.80
C LYS A 269 26.65 15.48 -20.88
N SER A 270 27.46 14.46 -21.15
CA SER A 270 28.36 14.47 -22.30
C SER A 270 28.42 13.10 -22.95
N ALA A 271 28.78 13.06 -24.22
CA ALA A 271 29.00 11.82 -24.93
C ALA A 271 30.00 12.05 -26.06
N ARG A 272 30.82 11.03 -26.29
CA ARG A 272 31.76 10.95 -27.39
C ARG A 272 31.13 10.13 -28.52
N PHE A 273 31.26 10.64 -29.72
CA PHE A 273 30.62 10.09 -30.91
C PHE A 273 31.66 9.63 -31.91
N GLY A 274 31.43 8.44 -32.45
CA GLY A 274 32.27 7.79 -33.44
C GLY A 274 31.91 6.30 -33.53
N GLY A 275 32.87 5.40 -33.28
CA GLY A 275 32.63 3.96 -33.32
C GLY A 275 33.31 3.22 -32.17
N GLN A 276 32.68 2.18 -31.66
CA GLN A 276 33.19 1.33 -30.59
C GLN A 276 33.05 -0.14 -30.99
N LEU A 277 34.13 -0.91 -30.83
CA LEU A 277 34.14 -2.36 -30.95
C LEU A 277 34.55 -2.94 -29.59
N GLU A 278 33.65 -3.67 -28.96
CA GLU A 278 33.89 -4.38 -27.69
C GLU A 278 33.88 -5.88 -27.92
N VAL A 279 34.94 -6.58 -27.51
CA VAL A 279 35.02 -8.04 -27.53
C VAL A 279 35.18 -8.55 -26.10
N ARG A 280 34.24 -9.39 -25.66
CA ARG A 280 34.23 -9.99 -24.32
C ARG A 280 34.58 -11.46 -24.39
N LYS A 281 35.41 -11.95 -23.46
CA LYS A 281 35.67 -13.37 -23.24
C LYS A 281 35.52 -13.72 -21.76
N THR A 282 34.84 -14.83 -21.45
CA THR A 282 34.68 -15.32 -20.06
C THR A 282 35.36 -16.66 -19.83
N GLN A 283 35.88 -16.91 -18.63
CA GLN A 283 36.53 -18.17 -18.23
C GLN A 283 36.17 -18.51 -16.78
N LEU A 284 36.07 -19.80 -16.41
CA LEU A 284 35.94 -20.19 -15.00
C LEU A 284 37.19 -19.77 -14.21
N ALA A 285 37.02 -19.15 -13.04
CA ALA A 285 38.12 -18.69 -12.20
C ALA A 285 39.06 -19.82 -11.77
N SER A 286 38.56 -21.07 -11.70
CA SER A 286 39.38 -22.25 -11.42
C SER A 286 40.36 -22.65 -12.54
N MET A 287 40.28 -22.02 -13.72
CA MET A 287 41.09 -22.36 -14.90
C MET A 287 42.31 -21.43 -15.09
N SER A 288 42.51 -20.48 -14.19
CA SER A 288 43.66 -19.57 -14.14
C SER A 288 44.08 -19.40 -12.67
N ALA A 289 45.37 -19.45 -12.36
CA ALA A 289 45.86 -19.34 -10.99
C ALA A 289 45.88 -17.88 -10.48
N SER A 290 46.01 -16.90 -11.36
CA SER A 290 46.00 -15.47 -11.01
C SER A 290 45.34 -14.57 -12.05
N LYS A 291 45.08 -13.30 -11.68
CA LYS A 291 44.53 -12.27 -12.58
C LYS A 291 45.50 -11.96 -13.73
N GLU A 292 46.80 -12.00 -13.45
CA GLU A 292 47.89 -11.76 -14.40
C GLU A 292 47.95 -12.87 -15.44
N GLU A 293 47.89 -14.13 -15.01
CA GLU A 293 47.85 -15.28 -15.92
C GLU A 293 46.62 -15.23 -16.84
N PHE A 294 45.46 -14.81 -16.30
CA PHE A 294 44.25 -14.61 -17.10
C PHE A 294 44.39 -13.44 -18.09
N ALA A 295 45.06 -12.36 -17.70
CA ALA A 295 45.34 -11.22 -18.57
C ALA A 295 46.26 -11.61 -19.74
N GLU A 296 47.37 -12.30 -19.47
CA GLU A 296 48.32 -12.74 -20.50
C GLU A 296 47.65 -13.68 -21.52
N LYS A 297 46.89 -14.67 -21.03
CA LYS A 297 46.13 -15.60 -21.89
C LYS A 297 45.11 -14.87 -22.75
N SER A 298 44.38 -13.92 -22.16
CA SER A 298 43.39 -13.12 -22.88
C SER A 298 44.05 -12.21 -23.90
N GLU A 299 45.24 -11.68 -23.59
CA GLU A 299 45.98 -10.79 -24.48
C GLU A 299 46.44 -11.49 -25.77
N VAL A 300 47.05 -12.67 -25.64
CA VAL A 300 47.46 -13.50 -26.78
C VAL A 300 46.25 -13.82 -27.66
N GLU A 301 45.12 -14.15 -27.04
CA GLU A 301 43.88 -14.48 -27.72
C GLU A 301 43.27 -13.29 -28.47
N PHE A 302 43.19 -12.10 -27.87
CA PHE A 302 42.72 -10.91 -28.59
C PHE A 302 43.68 -10.52 -29.71
N LYS A 303 44.99 -10.61 -29.51
CA LYS A 303 45.99 -10.38 -30.58
C LYS A 303 45.79 -11.32 -31.75
N SER A 304 45.46 -12.59 -31.49
CA SER A 304 45.19 -13.59 -32.53
C SER A 304 43.96 -13.29 -33.40
N LEU A 305 42.97 -12.56 -32.89
CA LEU A 305 41.76 -12.19 -33.63
C LEU A 305 42.02 -11.17 -34.76
N PHE A 306 43.10 -10.38 -34.65
CA PHE A 306 43.41 -9.28 -35.57
C PHE A 306 44.68 -9.53 -36.41
N TRP A 307 45.28 -10.73 -36.33
CA TRP A 307 46.39 -11.11 -37.19
C TRP A 307 45.89 -11.60 -38.55
N SER A 308 46.29 -10.92 -39.63
CA SER A 308 46.14 -11.45 -40.98
C SER A 308 47.00 -12.72 -41.13
N ALA A 309 46.48 -13.73 -41.83
CA ALA A 309 46.98 -15.11 -41.86
C ALA A 309 48.35 -15.32 -42.57
N GLY A 310 49.37 -14.51 -42.25
CA GLY A 310 50.63 -14.42 -42.98
C GLY A 310 51.93 -14.74 -42.23
N SER A 311 51.97 -14.87 -40.90
CA SER A 311 53.22 -15.21 -40.20
C SER A 311 53.02 -16.22 -39.06
N ARG A 312 53.36 -17.48 -39.34
CA ARG A 312 53.59 -18.49 -38.29
C ARG A 312 54.89 -18.16 -37.57
N SER A 313 54.82 -17.53 -36.40
CA SER A 313 55.93 -17.52 -35.46
C SER A 313 55.98 -18.88 -34.75
N ARG A 314 57.15 -19.51 -34.80
CA ARG A 314 57.46 -20.80 -34.16
C ARG A 314 58.12 -20.48 -32.83
N THR A 315 57.37 -20.52 -31.74
CA THR A 315 57.95 -20.59 -30.40
C THR A 315 58.11 -22.06 -30.02
N GLU A 316 59.35 -22.52 -29.92
CA GLU A 316 59.69 -23.81 -29.33
C GLU A 316 59.56 -23.74 -27.81
N SER A 317 58.46 -24.27 -27.29
CA SER A 317 58.51 -25.17 -26.12
C SER A 317 57.19 -25.93 -25.99
N GLY A 318 57.29 -27.26 -25.99
CA GLY A 318 56.29 -28.16 -25.42
C GLY A 318 55.05 -28.44 -26.28
N SER A 319 54.99 -29.66 -26.81
CA SER A 319 53.83 -30.25 -27.44
C SER A 319 52.54 -30.10 -26.61
N SER A 320 51.68 -29.17 -26.99
CA SER A 320 50.24 -29.33 -26.84
C SER A 320 49.55 -28.84 -28.11
N SER A 321 48.78 -29.75 -28.68
CA SER A 321 47.75 -29.53 -29.69
C SER A 321 47.04 -28.19 -29.54
N LYS A 322 46.76 -27.51 -30.67
CA LYS A 322 45.70 -26.48 -30.85
C LYS A 322 44.76 -26.38 -29.65
N SER A 323 45.05 -25.52 -28.67
CA SER A 323 44.17 -25.32 -27.51
C SER A 323 43.08 -24.31 -27.86
N GLN A 324 42.25 -24.66 -28.83
CA GLN A 324 40.89 -24.15 -28.82
C GLN A 324 40.21 -24.82 -27.63
N GLN A 325 40.30 -24.23 -26.43
CA GLN A 325 39.40 -24.44 -25.28
C GLN A 325 40.02 -23.85 -24.03
N ASN A 326 39.29 -22.92 -23.41
CA ASN A 326 39.21 -22.67 -21.96
C ASN A 326 38.30 -21.45 -21.65
N TYR A 327 37.89 -20.68 -22.66
CA TYR A 327 36.85 -19.65 -22.51
C TYR A 327 35.45 -20.25 -22.67
N MET A 328 34.55 -19.90 -21.76
CA MET A 328 33.16 -20.36 -21.75
C MET A 328 32.28 -19.63 -22.76
N SER A 329 32.60 -18.36 -23.05
CA SER A 329 31.88 -17.56 -24.05
C SER A 329 32.79 -16.51 -24.68
N THR A 330 32.49 -16.14 -25.92
CA THR A 330 33.03 -14.96 -26.62
C THR A 330 31.87 -14.20 -27.21
N SER A 331 31.79 -12.88 -26.96
CA SER A 331 30.76 -12.01 -27.55
C SER A 331 31.39 -10.74 -28.10
N VAL A 332 30.94 -10.33 -29.29
CA VAL A 332 31.37 -9.09 -29.94
C VAL A 332 30.20 -8.13 -29.97
N VAL A 333 30.42 -6.87 -29.61
CA VAL A 333 29.43 -5.79 -29.63
C VAL A 333 30.03 -4.63 -30.41
N VAL A 334 29.28 -4.08 -31.37
CA VAL A 334 29.66 -2.87 -32.13
C VAL A 334 28.65 -1.79 -31.81
N GLN A 335 29.11 -0.61 -31.37
CA GLN A 335 28.27 0.51 -30.97
C GLN A 335 28.77 1.84 -31.53
N GLY A 336 27.91 2.86 -31.58
CA GLY A 336 28.28 4.22 -31.98
C GLY A 336 28.72 5.09 -30.80
N GLY A 337 29.95 4.92 -30.31
CA GLY A 337 30.63 5.82 -29.36
C GLY A 337 30.24 5.71 -27.86
N SER A 338 31.12 6.21 -26.98
CA SER A 338 31.03 6.12 -25.50
C SER A 338 30.31 7.32 -24.86
N GLN A 339 29.49 7.12 -23.82
CA GLN A 339 28.62 8.15 -23.23
C GLN A 339 28.94 8.43 -21.75
N ARG A 340 29.10 9.69 -21.33
CA ARG A 340 29.24 10.05 -19.91
C ARG A 340 27.91 10.48 -19.30
N ILE A 341 27.50 9.76 -18.27
CA ILE A 341 26.24 10.00 -17.56
C ILE A 341 26.55 11.00 -16.44
N ALA A 342 25.68 11.98 -16.19
CA ALA A 342 25.87 12.85 -15.04
C ALA A 342 24.56 13.15 -14.31
N ALA A 343 24.72 13.35 -13.00
CA ALA A 343 23.76 13.84 -12.02
C ALA A 343 22.42 13.08 -11.92
N ILE A 344 21.91 13.00 -10.69
CA ILE A 344 20.57 12.45 -10.44
C ILE A 344 19.56 13.42 -11.03
N VAL A 345 18.48 12.92 -11.66
CA VAL A 345 17.37 13.75 -12.22
C VAL A 345 16.80 14.75 -11.21
N SER A 346 17.05 14.55 -9.91
CA SER A 346 16.67 15.46 -8.84
C SER A 346 17.51 16.74 -8.73
N ASP A 347 18.69 16.87 -9.33
CA ASP A 347 19.67 17.90 -8.92
C ASP A 347 19.63 19.28 -9.60
N MET A 348 18.50 19.65 -10.20
CA MET A 348 18.34 20.95 -10.89
C MET A 348 18.11 22.11 -9.91
N TYR A 349 18.92 23.16 -9.99
CA TYR A 349 18.82 24.39 -9.17
C TYR A 349 18.04 25.51 -9.86
N SER A 350 17.41 26.38 -9.07
CA SER A 350 16.90 27.69 -9.46
C SER A 350 17.19 28.71 -8.36
N PRO A 351 17.77 29.89 -8.68
CA PRO A 351 17.74 31.03 -7.80
C PRO A 351 16.79 32.13 -8.29
N THR A 352 16.10 32.73 -7.32
CA THR A 352 15.48 34.06 -7.25
C THR A 352 14.25 34.38 -8.13
N PHE A 353 13.11 34.53 -7.47
CA PHE A 353 11.96 35.33 -7.92
C PHE A 353 11.71 36.48 -6.92
N LYS A 354 11.01 37.56 -7.32
CA LYS A 354 10.60 38.69 -6.45
C LYS A 354 9.08 38.65 -6.19
N SER A 355 8.65 39.35 -5.14
CA SER A 355 7.44 39.17 -4.32
C SER A 355 6.20 40.00 -4.72
N GLU A 356 5.00 39.38 -4.72
CA GLU A 356 3.78 39.68 -3.91
C GLU A 356 2.50 39.07 -4.55
N PHE A 357 1.67 38.36 -3.75
CA PHE A 357 0.39 37.76 -4.17
C PHE A 357 -0.74 38.11 -3.16
N THR A 358 -2.00 38.15 -3.61
CA THR A 358 -3.19 38.46 -2.80
C THR A 358 -4.12 37.23 -2.72
N VAL A 359 -4.83 37.01 -1.59
CA VAL A 359 -5.71 35.84 -1.39
C VAL A 359 -7.18 36.22 -1.58
N ASP A 360 -7.93 35.43 -2.36
CA ASP A 360 -9.38 35.61 -2.55
C ASP A 360 -10.16 34.98 -1.38
N GLU A 361 -10.86 35.80 -0.59
CA GLU A 361 -11.55 35.36 0.64
C GLU A 361 -12.65 34.29 0.40
N LYS A 362 -13.23 34.22 -0.79
CA LYS A 362 -14.32 33.28 -1.11
C LYS A 362 -13.81 31.93 -1.61
N SER A 363 -12.77 31.94 -2.46
CA SER A 363 -12.22 30.73 -3.07
C SER A 363 -11.00 30.17 -2.35
N GLN A 364 -10.41 30.95 -1.43
CA GLN A 364 -9.16 30.63 -0.72
C GLN A 364 -7.97 30.38 -1.66
N LYS A 365 -8.07 30.82 -2.93
CA LYS A 365 -6.99 30.73 -3.94
C LYS A 365 -6.26 32.05 -4.05
N SER A 366 -4.95 32.00 -4.24
CA SER A 366 -4.15 33.20 -4.44
C SER A 366 -4.20 33.68 -5.87
N TYR A 367 -4.19 35.01 -6.03
CA TYR A 367 -4.23 35.69 -7.31
C TYR A 367 -3.34 36.94 -7.30
N TYR A 368 -2.98 37.43 -8.49
CA TYR A 368 -2.46 38.78 -8.68
C TYR A 368 -3.30 39.52 -9.72
N LEU A 369 -3.21 40.85 -9.71
CA LEU A 369 -3.89 41.70 -10.68
C LEU A 369 -2.95 41.97 -11.86
N LEU A 370 -3.34 41.53 -13.04
CA LEU A 370 -2.72 41.90 -14.31
C LEU A 370 -3.80 42.65 -15.12
N ASP A 371 -3.55 43.93 -15.44
CA ASP A 371 -4.50 44.81 -16.13
C ASP A 371 -5.92 44.78 -15.52
N GLU A 372 -6.00 44.98 -14.19
CA GLU A 372 -7.24 44.98 -13.39
C GLU A 372 -8.04 43.65 -13.39
N LYS A 373 -7.50 42.58 -13.96
CA LYS A 373 -8.10 41.24 -13.97
C LYS A 373 -7.41 40.29 -12.97
N ARG A 374 -8.22 39.46 -12.28
CA ARG A 374 -7.73 38.45 -11.33
C ARG A 374 -7.17 37.24 -12.08
N VAL A 375 -5.88 36.97 -11.90
CA VAL A 375 -5.21 35.78 -12.42
C VAL A 375 -4.95 34.82 -11.27
N TYR A 376 -5.59 33.65 -11.28
CA TYR A 376 -5.53 32.66 -10.19
C TYR A 376 -4.34 31.72 -10.35
N CYS A 377 -3.57 31.54 -9.28
CA CYS A 377 -2.37 30.70 -9.23
C CYS A 377 -2.69 29.26 -8.75
N GLU A 378 -1.93 28.28 -9.22
CA GLU A 378 -2.00 26.88 -8.73
C GLU A 378 -1.44 26.73 -7.31
N PHE A 379 -0.58 27.65 -6.87
CA PHE A 379 0.00 27.72 -5.53
C PHE A 379 -0.44 28.99 -4.80
N ALA A 380 -0.66 28.91 -3.49
CA ALA A 380 -1.11 30.04 -2.69
C ALA A 380 -0.01 31.08 -2.45
N SER A 381 1.26 30.70 -2.54
CA SER A 381 2.36 31.64 -2.52
C SER A 381 3.62 31.07 -3.17
N ARG A 382 4.62 31.94 -3.35
CA ARG A 382 5.96 31.54 -3.76
C ARG A 382 6.56 30.53 -2.80
N GLU A 383 6.42 30.77 -1.50
CA GLU A 383 6.96 29.92 -0.44
C GLU A 383 6.34 28.52 -0.48
N GLU A 384 5.04 28.43 -0.79
CA GLU A 384 4.37 27.15 -0.97
C GLU A 384 4.86 26.41 -2.23
N MET A 385 5.02 27.11 -3.35
CA MET A 385 5.59 26.53 -4.57
C MET A 385 7.03 26.05 -4.35
N GLU A 386 7.90 26.88 -3.78
CA GLU A 386 9.29 26.53 -3.46
C GLU A 386 9.36 25.34 -2.49
N PHE A 387 8.51 25.35 -1.44
CA PHE A 387 8.37 24.23 -0.52
C PHE A 387 7.92 22.95 -1.25
N SER A 388 6.88 23.03 -2.08
CA SER A 388 6.36 21.89 -2.84
C SER A 388 7.42 21.31 -3.79
N LEU A 389 8.12 22.16 -4.56
CA LEU A 389 9.18 21.74 -5.47
C LEU A 389 10.35 21.08 -4.71
N LYS A 390 10.78 21.66 -3.57
CA LYS A 390 11.82 21.08 -2.73
C LYS A 390 11.41 19.72 -2.16
N ARG A 391 10.15 19.59 -1.72
CA ARG A 391 9.58 18.33 -1.20
C ARG A 391 9.44 17.26 -2.29
N LYS A 392 8.99 17.63 -3.49
CA LYS A 392 8.94 16.75 -4.67
C LYS A 392 10.34 16.29 -5.08
N ARG A 393 11.34 17.18 -5.08
CA ARG A 393 12.75 16.85 -5.35
C ARG A 393 13.30 15.82 -4.37
N VAL A 394 13.14 16.05 -3.07
CA VAL A 394 13.59 15.10 -2.02
C VAL A 394 12.86 13.76 -2.16
N SER A 395 11.57 13.79 -2.47
CA SER A 395 10.77 12.58 -2.68
C SER A 395 11.18 11.82 -3.94
N LEU A 396 11.48 12.52 -5.04
CA LEU A 396 11.97 11.91 -6.28
C LEU A 396 13.36 11.30 -6.07
N LYS A 397 14.26 11.98 -5.34
CA LYS A 397 15.56 11.41 -4.96
C LYS A 397 15.37 10.11 -4.19
N ARG A 398 14.50 10.10 -3.19
CA ARG A 398 14.18 8.88 -2.44
C ARG A 398 13.58 7.79 -3.32
N ALA A 399 12.70 8.14 -4.25
CA ALA A 399 12.11 7.19 -5.19
C ALA A 399 13.17 6.58 -6.11
N ILE A 400 14.13 7.38 -6.57
CA ILE A 400 15.27 6.91 -7.37
C ILE A 400 16.13 5.96 -6.54
N GLU A 401 16.45 6.26 -5.28
CA GLU A 401 17.18 5.34 -4.39
C GLU A 401 16.46 3.99 -4.27
N VAL A 402 15.15 4.00 -4.01
CA VAL A 402 14.35 2.78 -3.90
C VAL A 402 14.28 2.04 -5.25
N TYR A 403 14.12 2.74 -6.37
CA TYR A 403 14.16 2.12 -7.70
C TYR A 403 15.52 1.49 -7.98
N MET A 404 16.60 2.18 -7.61
CA MET A 404 17.96 1.68 -7.71
C MET A 404 18.18 0.45 -6.83
N GLU A 405 17.42 0.23 -5.74
CA GLU A 405 17.50 -1.00 -4.93
C GLU A 405 16.56 -2.11 -5.45
N GLU A 406 15.27 -1.82 -5.59
CA GLU A 406 14.21 -2.79 -5.87
C GLU A 406 14.03 -3.13 -7.36
N GLY A 407 14.48 -2.25 -8.26
CA GLY A 407 14.26 -2.30 -9.70
C GLY A 407 12.85 -1.90 -10.13
N ALA A 408 12.58 -2.00 -11.44
CA ALA A 408 11.24 -1.81 -11.99
C ALA A 408 10.32 -2.96 -11.53
N ARG A 409 9.52 -2.72 -10.49
CA ARG A 409 8.48 -3.64 -10.03
C ARG A 409 7.12 -3.15 -10.49
N SER A 410 6.48 -3.86 -11.41
CA SER A 410 5.11 -3.52 -11.74
C SER A 410 4.24 -3.70 -10.48
N ILE A 411 3.61 -2.60 -10.08
CA ILE A 411 2.71 -2.49 -8.94
C ILE A 411 1.24 -2.58 -9.36
N SER A 412 0.97 -2.43 -10.66
CA SER A 412 -0.33 -2.61 -11.30
C SER A 412 -0.49 -4.02 -11.83
N ASP A 413 0.59 -4.59 -12.39
CA ASP A 413 0.57 -5.86 -13.13
C ASP A 413 1.58 -6.85 -12.53
N VAL A 414 1.10 -7.79 -11.74
CA VAL A 414 1.92 -8.73 -10.98
C VAL A 414 1.69 -10.15 -11.49
N SER A 415 2.76 -10.78 -11.99
CA SER A 415 2.80 -12.21 -12.29
C SER A 415 3.35 -12.97 -11.09
N ILE A 416 2.52 -13.82 -10.48
CA ILE A 416 2.89 -14.63 -9.31
C ILE A 416 3.11 -16.08 -9.75
N PRO A 417 4.31 -16.66 -9.54
CA PRO A 417 4.58 -18.05 -9.91
C PRO A 417 3.78 -19.02 -9.03
N ALA A 418 3.62 -20.27 -9.49
CA ALA A 418 2.99 -21.33 -8.70
C ALA A 418 3.65 -21.50 -7.31
N GLY A 419 2.84 -21.71 -6.28
CA GLY A 419 3.31 -22.08 -4.94
C GLY A 419 3.96 -23.46 -4.93
N LYS A 420 4.87 -23.70 -3.96
CA LYS A 420 5.36 -25.06 -3.69
C LYS A 420 4.24 -25.90 -3.09
N ALA A 421 4.23 -27.20 -3.33
CA ALA A 421 3.19 -28.07 -2.77
C ALA A 421 3.10 -27.94 -1.24
N GLY A 422 1.89 -27.73 -0.74
CA GLY A 422 1.57 -27.53 0.66
C GLY A 422 2.11 -26.25 1.29
N CYS A 423 2.54 -25.25 0.51
CA CYS A 423 3.00 -23.98 1.05
C CYS A 423 1.93 -23.29 1.93
N GLU A 424 0.66 -23.51 1.62
CA GLU A 424 -0.50 -22.97 2.34
C GLU A 424 -0.68 -23.53 3.77
N SER A 425 -0.01 -24.64 4.09
CA SER A 425 -0.13 -25.35 5.36
C SER A 425 1.20 -25.72 6.01
N ASN A 426 2.33 -25.29 5.43
CA ASN A 426 3.66 -25.69 5.91
C ASN A 426 4.17 -24.97 7.18
N ASP A 427 3.35 -24.14 7.84
CA ASP A 427 3.79 -23.43 9.04
C ASP A 427 3.55 -24.25 10.32
N PRO A 428 4.61 -24.75 10.99
CA PRO A 428 4.49 -25.66 12.13
C PRO A 428 3.76 -25.03 13.33
N LYS A 429 3.83 -23.70 13.49
CA LYS A 429 3.16 -22.97 14.58
C LYS A 429 1.64 -23.07 14.47
N TYR A 430 1.12 -23.33 13.27
CA TYR A 430 -0.30 -23.22 12.96
C TYR A 430 -0.90 -24.46 12.26
N GLN A 431 -0.14 -25.56 12.18
CA GLN A 431 -0.65 -26.88 11.78
C GLN A 431 -1.59 -27.46 12.84
N SER A 432 -2.85 -26.99 12.88
CA SER A 432 -3.86 -27.43 13.85
C SER A 432 -4.38 -28.85 13.59
N ALA A 433 -4.93 -29.48 14.62
CA ALA A 433 -5.65 -30.76 14.51
C ALA A 433 -6.88 -30.70 13.57
N THR A 434 -7.44 -29.50 13.31
CA THR A 434 -8.67 -29.34 12.51
C THR A 434 -8.47 -29.51 11.01
N LYS A 435 -7.23 -29.49 10.51
CA LYS A 435 -6.92 -29.74 9.08
C LYS A 435 -6.67 -31.20 8.76
N ARG A 436 -6.45 -32.06 9.77
CA ARG A 436 -6.01 -33.46 9.60
C ARG A 436 -7.24 -34.38 9.58
N PRO A 437 -7.45 -35.17 8.51
CA PRO A 437 -8.58 -36.10 8.45
C PRO A 437 -8.37 -37.28 9.41
N SER A 438 -9.39 -37.73 10.14
CA SER A 438 -9.29 -38.98 10.90
C SER A 438 -9.23 -40.19 9.96
N TRP A 439 -8.70 -41.32 10.45
CA TRP A 439 -8.61 -42.53 9.62
C TRP A 439 -9.99 -43.02 9.16
N LYS A 440 -10.99 -42.90 10.04
CA LYS A 440 -12.39 -43.23 9.75
C LYS A 440 -12.96 -42.37 8.62
N GLU A 441 -12.55 -41.11 8.53
CA GLU A 441 -13.01 -40.19 7.49
C GLU A 441 -12.27 -40.42 6.16
N MET A 442 -10.96 -40.69 6.19
CA MET A 442 -10.18 -40.98 4.97
C MET A 442 -10.63 -42.26 4.25
N THR A 443 -11.18 -43.20 5.02
CA THR A 443 -11.69 -44.49 4.52
C THR A 443 -13.19 -44.48 4.26
N ALA A 444 -13.86 -43.33 4.47
CA ALA A 444 -15.24 -43.16 4.04
C ALA A 444 -15.31 -43.18 2.51
N GLN A 445 -16.23 -43.98 1.97
CA GLN A 445 -16.30 -44.26 0.54
C GLN A 445 -16.43 -42.96 -0.27
N ASN A 446 -15.56 -42.79 -1.27
CA ASN A 446 -15.51 -41.63 -2.17
C ASN A 446 -15.28 -40.27 -1.50
N LYS A 447 -14.78 -40.22 -0.25
CA LYS A 447 -14.49 -38.95 0.42
C LYS A 447 -13.07 -38.47 0.04
N PRO A 448 -12.90 -37.32 -0.62
CA PRO A 448 -11.60 -36.84 -1.06
C PRO A 448 -10.82 -36.15 0.07
N PHE A 449 -9.51 -36.32 0.08
CA PHE A 449 -8.54 -35.59 0.92
C PHE A 449 -7.25 -35.32 0.14
N ILE A 450 -6.41 -34.42 0.63
CA ILE A 450 -5.14 -34.06 -0.05
C ILE A 450 -3.98 -34.79 0.62
N VAL A 451 -3.08 -35.35 -0.18
CA VAL A 451 -1.76 -35.82 0.25
C VAL A 451 -0.68 -34.90 -0.28
N ILE A 452 0.15 -34.40 0.64
CA ILE A 452 1.23 -33.45 0.34
C ILE A 452 2.57 -34.10 0.67
N PHE A 453 3.38 -34.31 -0.36
CA PHE A 453 4.77 -34.75 -0.27
C PHE A 453 5.71 -33.58 -0.05
N ASP A 454 6.62 -33.73 0.91
CA ASP A 454 7.72 -32.80 1.17
C ASP A 454 8.99 -33.61 1.46
N MET A 455 9.72 -33.89 0.39
CA MET A 455 10.89 -34.76 0.36
C MET A 455 12.12 -34.01 -0.15
N LEU A 456 13.31 -34.55 0.12
CA LEU A 456 14.57 -33.97 -0.36
C LEU A 456 14.77 -34.16 -1.88
N ASN A 457 14.42 -35.35 -2.38
CA ASN A 457 14.65 -35.79 -3.76
C ASN A 457 13.37 -36.39 -4.34
N ASP A 458 13.24 -36.33 -5.66
CA ASP A 458 12.15 -36.99 -6.38
C ASP A 458 12.26 -38.52 -6.23
N LEU A 459 11.12 -39.21 -6.20
CA LEU A 459 11.08 -40.66 -6.31
C LEU A 459 10.78 -41.02 -7.77
N LYS A 460 11.73 -41.71 -8.40
CA LYS A 460 11.60 -42.18 -9.78
C LYS A 460 10.90 -43.53 -9.83
N GLY A 461 9.82 -43.59 -10.60
CA GLY A 461 9.07 -44.83 -10.85
C GLY A 461 9.89 -45.83 -11.67
N VAL A 462 9.34 -47.03 -11.87
CA VAL A 462 9.90 -48.01 -12.83
C VAL A 462 9.88 -47.48 -14.27
N ASP A 463 10.87 -47.86 -15.07
CA ASP A 463 10.99 -47.40 -16.46
C ASP A 463 9.77 -47.81 -17.31
N LYS A 464 9.34 -46.91 -18.21
CA LYS A 464 8.24 -47.03 -19.20
C LYS A 464 6.80 -46.96 -18.66
N ASP A 465 6.50 -47.48 -17.47
CA ASP A 465 5.12 -47.54 -16.93
C ASP A 465 4.97 -46.98 -15.51
N GLY A 466 6.06 -46.56 -14.86
CA GLY A 466 6.05 -46.01 -13.50
C GLY A 466 5.69 -44.53 -13.43
N ILE A 467 5.00 -44.14 -12.37
CA ILE A 467 4.65 -42.74 -12.09
C ILE A 467 5.68 -42.16 -11.11
N ASP A 468 6.38 -41.11 -11.53
CA ASP A 468 7.28 -40.35 -10.67
C ASP A 468 6.50 -39.59 -9.59
N ILE A 469 7.05 -39.57 -8.36
CA ILE A 469 6.58 -38.68 -7.29
C ILE A 469 7.62 -37.57 -7.12
N PRO A 470 7.33 -36.34 -7.58
CA PRO A 470 8.19 -35.20 -7.35
C PRO A 470 8.40 -34.95 -5.85
N LYS A 471 9.55 -34.41 -5.50
CA LYS A 471 9.92 -34.11 -4.11
C LYS A 471 8.94 -33.17 -3.39
N SER A 472 8.24 -32.34 -4.15
CA SER A 472 7.17 -31.46 -3.67
C SER A 472 5.95 -31.68 -4.57
N MET A 473 4.94 -32.38 -4.06
CA MET A 473 3.75 -32.77 -4.80
C MET A 473 2.52 -32.73 -3.89
N SER A 474 1.43 -32.16 -4.39
CA SER A 474 0.11 -32.21 -3.75
C SER A 474 -0.87 -32.92 -4.69
N ARG A 475 -1.66 -33.85 -4.17
CA ARG A 475 -2.70 -34.57 -4.94
C ARG A 475 -3.93 -34.88 -4.10
N THR A 476 -5.09 -34.83 -4.74
CA THR A 476 -6.34 -35.31 -4.15
C THR A 476 -6.38 -36.82 -4.23
N VAL A 477 -6.80 -37.46 -3.14
CA VAL A 477 -6.85 -38.91 -2.97
C VAL A 477 -8.21 -39.29 -2.41
N GLN A 478 -8.74 -40.43 -2.84
CA GLN A 478 -9.96 -41.01 -2.29
C GLN A 478 -9.85 -42.54 -2.17
N TYR A 479 -10.57 -43.11 -1.21
CA TYR A 479 -10.69 -44.55 -1.05
C TYR A 479 -11.98 -45.07 -1.69
N ARG A 480 -11.86 -46.00 -2.63
CA ARG A 480 -12.98 -46.57 -3.39
C ARG A 480 -12.65 -47.99 -3.83
N GLY A 481 -13.58 -48.93 -3.62
CA GLY A 481 -13.44 -50.31 -4.10
C GLY A 481 -12.17 -51.01 -3.61
N ASP A 482 -11.84 -50.84 -2.32
CA ASP A 482 -10.63 -51.37 -1.68
C ASP A 482 -9.29 -50.87 -2.29
N GLN A 483 -9.33 -49.77 -3.04
CA GLN A 483 -8.18 -49.12 -3.66
C GLN A 483 -8.09 -47.65 -3.29
N TRP A 484 -6.86 -47.13 -3.31
CA TRP A 484 -6.55 -45.71 -3.13
C TRP A 484 -6.32 -45.08 -4.51
N HIS A 485 -7.22 -44.19 -4.91
CA HIS A 485 -7.15 -43.49 -6.19
C HIS A 485 -6.59 -42.09 -5.99
N THR A 486 -5.67 -41.68 -6.85
CA THR A 486 -5.12 -40.32 -6.88
C THR A 486 -5.68 -39.58 -8.09
N SER A 487 -5.96 -38.27 -7.95
CA SER A 487 -6.43 -37.46 -9.07
C SER A 487 -5.27 -37.03 -9.98
N ASP A 488 -5.58 -36.65 -11.21
CA ASP A 488 -4.65 -35.92 -12.07
C ASP A 488 -4.57 -34.42 -11.67
N ARG A 489 -3.89 -33.61 -12.49
CA ARG A 489 -3.72 -32.16 -12.29
C ARG A 489 -5.00 -31.33 -12.52
N ASN A 490 -6.03 -31.93 -13.10
CA ASN A 490 -7.35 -31.31 -13.28
C ASN A 490 -8.33 -31.75 -12.19
N GLY A 491 -7.91 -32.64 -11.29
CA GLY A 491 -8.75 -33.16 -10.22
C GLY A 491 -9.60 -34.36 -10.66
N GLU A 492 -9.37 -34.91 -11.85
CA GLU A 492 -10.09 -36.09 -12.34
C GLU A 492 -9.46 -37.37 -11.81
N PHE A 493 -10.30 -38.35 -11.46
CA PHE A 493 -9.85 -39.66 -10.97
C PHE A 493 -9.98 -40.71 -12.04
N HIS A 494 -8.87 -41.35 -12.37
CA HIS A 494 -8.82 -42.42 -13.35
C HIS A 494 -8.78 -43.80 -12.69
N MET A 495 -9.28 -44.83 -13.40
CA MET A 495 -9.27 -46.21 -12.89
C MET A 495 -7.86 -46.76 -12.73
N TYR A 496 -6.93 -46.37 -13.61
CA TYR A 496 -5.53 -46.82 -13.58
C TYR A 496 -4.72 -46.24 -12.40
N ASP A 497 -5.22 -45.20 -11.74
CA ASP A 497 -4.55 -44.57 -10.58
C ASP A 497 -4.91 -45.23 -9.23
N GLY A 498 -5.59 -46.39 -9.26
CA GLY A 498 -6.03 -47.13 -8.08
C GLY A 498 -5.00 -48.16 -7.58
N PHE A 499 -4.50 -48.00 -6.36
CA PHE A 499 -3.49 -48.89 -5.77
C PHE A 499 -3.96 -49.56 -4.47
N SER A 500 -3.58 -50.83 -4.28
CA SER A 500 -3.96 -51.66 -3.12
C SER A 500 -2.82 -52.50 -2.54
N ASN A 501 -1.57 -52.28 -3.00
CA ASN A 501 -0.39 -53.03 -2.58
C ASN A 501 -0.03 -52.81 -1.08
N GLY A 502 0.81 -53.71 -0.53
CA GLY A 502 1.29 -53.60 0.86
C GLY A 502 0.20 -53.74 1.94
N LEU A 503 -0.89 -54.44 1.61
CA LEU A 503 -2.08 -54.59 2.46
C LEU A 503 -2.83 -53.28 2.75
N SER A 504 -2.67 -52.27 1.88
CA SER A 504 -3.39 -50.99 1.96
C SER A 504 -4.87 -51.10 1.60
N PHE A 505 -5.30 -52.19 0.97
CA PHE A 505 -6.71 -52.51 0.74
C PHE A 505 -7.51 -52.71 2.02
N ASN A 506 -6.86 -53.11 3.12
CA ASN A 506 -7.53 -53.39 4.40
C ASN A 506 -7.43 -52.16 5.33
N PRO A 507 -8.54 -51.46 5.60
CA PRO A 507 -8.55 -50.28 6.47
C PRO A 507 -8.01 -50.53 7.89
N ALA A 508 -8.06 -51.76 8.41
CA ALA A 508 -7.55 -52.09 9.74
C ALA A 508 -6.02 -51.84 9.86
N ASN A 509 -5.29 -51.90 8.74
CA ASN A 509 -3.84 -51.72 8.73
C ASN A 509 -3.39 -50.25 8.84
N LYS A 510 -4.32 -49.29 8.68
CA LYS A 510 -4.02 -47.85 8.63
C LYS A 510 -2.96 -47.48 7.58
N LYS A 511 -3.02 -48.11 6.40
CA LYS A 511 -2.07 -47.93 5.29
C LYS A 511 -2.77 -47.40 4.06
N ILE A 512 -2.06 -46.53 3.35
CA ILE A 512 -2.45 -45.94 2.07
C ILE A 512 -1.39 -46.27 1.02
N SER A 513 -1.81 -46.41 -0.25
CA SER A 513 -0.88 -46.54 -1.38
C SER A 513 -1.09 -45.40 -2.37
N ILE A 514 -0.05 -44.61 -2.61
CA ILE A 514 -0.07 -43.50 -3.57
C ILE A 514 0.92 -43.83 -4.68
N PHE A 515 0.43 -44.05 -5.90
CA PHE A 515 1.26 -44.48 -7.05
C PHE A 515 2.14 -45.71 -6.75
N GLY A 516 1.68 -46.60 -5.86
CA GLY A 516 2.43 -47.78 -5.41
C GLY A 516 3.33 -47.55 -4.19
N LEU A 517 3.51 -46.32 -3.71
CA LEU A 517 4.24 -46.01 -2.47
C LEU A 517 3.33 -46.26 -1.27
N VAL A 518 3.68 -47.26 -0.45
CA VAL A 518 2.88 -47.68 0.71
C VAL A 518 3.32 -46.92 1.95
N LEU A 519 2.40 -46.16 2.54
CA LEU A 519 2.65 -45.34 3.72
C LEU A 519 1.64 -45.67 4.83
N LYS A 520 2.11 -45.66 6.08
CA LYS A 520 1.27 -45.81 7.26
C LYS A 520 0.84 -44.44 7.77
N TYR A 521 -0.47 -44.27 8.01
CA TYR A 521 -1.03 -43.03 8.53
C TYR A 521 -0.86 -42.92 10.05
N ASN A 522 -0.28 -41.81 10.49
CA ASN A 522 -0.18 -41.42 11.88
C ASN A 522 -1.20 -40.33 12.19
N GLU A 523 -2.34 -40.74 12.70
CA GLU A 523 -3.50 -39.90 12.98
C GLU A 523 -3.22 -38.76 13.99
N SER A 524 -2.35 -38.97 14.99
CA SER A 524 -2.02 -37.91 15.95
C SER A 524 -1.22 -36.77 15.32
N LYS A 525 -0.41 -37.08 14.30
CA LYS A 525 0.45 -36.11 13.60
C LYS A 525 -0.11 -35.68 12.25
N GLY A 526 -1.08 -36.41 11.70
CA GLY A 526 -1.57 -36.24 10.33
C GLY A 526 -0.54 -36.63 9.26
N THR A 527 0.48 -37.40 9.62
CA THR A 527 1.63 -37.70 8.74
C THR A 527 1.60 -39.12 8.19
N LEU A 528 2.26 -39.29 7.05
CA LEU A 528 2.41 -40.55 6.33
C LEU A 528 3.86 -41.02 6.39
N VAL A 529 4.07 -42.18 7.00
CA VAL A 529 5.38 -42.73 7.33
C VAL A 529 5.66 -43.96 6.48
N LEU A 530 6.86 -44.03 5.88
CA LEU A 530 7.29 -45.24 5.18
C LEU A 530 7.72 -46.31 6.19
N GLY A 531 6.85 -47.28 6.47
CA GLY A 531 7.14 -48.37 7.41
C GLY A 531 8.27 -49.28 6.94
N LYS A 532 8.96 -49.94 7.88
CA LYS A 532 10.06 -50.88 7.55
C LYS A 532 9.57 -52.05 6.68
N ALA A 533 8.39 -52.59 6.95
CA ALA A 533 7.76 -53.66 6.18
C ALA A 533 7.13 -53.17 4.86
N ASP A 534 6.83 -51.88 4.76
CA ASP A 534 6.20 -51.25 3.59
C ASP A 534 7.22 -50.80 2.54
N TYR A 535 8.48 -50.64 2.96
CA TYR A 535 9.59 -50.30 2.08
C TYR A 535 9.78 -51.32 0.95
N ASP A 536 9.75 -52.62 1.25
CA ASP A 536 10.00 -53.65 0.24
C ASP A 536 8.86 -53.67 -0.81
N HIS A 537 7.61 -53.47 -0.39
CA HIS A 537 6.47 -53.31 -1.30
C HIS A 537 6.57 -52.05 -2.16
N SER A 538 7.07 -50.94 -1.59
CA SER A 538 7.23 -49.67 -2.30
C SER A 538 8.40 -49.72 -3.29
N LYS A 539 9.45 -50.47 -2.98
CA LYS A 539 10.64 -50.62 -3.85
C LYS A 539 10.32 -51.28 -5.19
N ASN A 540 9.28 -52.11 -5.24
CA ASN A 540 8.79 -52.70 -6.50
C ASN A 540 8.30 -51.64 -7.50
N TYR A 541 7.82 -50.50 -7.01
CA TYR A 541 7.35 -49.37 -7.83
C TYR A 541 8.41 -48.27 -7.96
N PHE A 542 9.30 -48.14 -6.98
CA PHE A 542 10.38 -47.16 -6.94
C PHE A 542 11.74 -47.87 -6.72
N PRO A 543 12.40 -48.37 -7.79
CA PRO A 543 13.62 -49.19 -7.66
C PRO A 543 14.77 -48.50 -6.92
N ASN A 544 14.87 -47.18 -7.08
CA ASN A 544 15.91 -46.32 -6.48
C ASN A 544 15.53 -45.77 -5.10
N LEU A 545 14.50 -46.32 -4.44
CA LEU A 545 14.03 -45.86 -3.13
C LEU A 545 15.11 -46.06 -2.06
N SER A 546 15.64 -44.96 -1.51
CA SER A 546 16.75 -45.01 -0.54
C SER A 546 16.34 -45.72 0.77
N PRO A 547 17.15 -46.67 1.29
CA PRO A 547 16.93 -47.29 2.60
C PRO A 547 16.86 -46.27 3.76
N LEU A 548 17.46 -45.08 3.60
CA LEU A 548 17.44 -44.02 4.61
C LEU A 548 16.04 -43.43 4.84
N LEU A 549 15.10 -43.67 3.92
CA LEU A 549 13.71 -43.23 4.04
C LEU A 549 12.87 -44.17 4.92
N LYS A 550 13.40 -45.34 5.31
CA LYS A 550 12.71 -46.25 6.24
C LYS A 550 12.43 -45.54 7.57
N GLY A 551 11.17 -45.53 7.97
CA GLY A 551 10.68 -44.87 9.18
C GLY A 551 10.58 -43.34 9.09
N LYS A 552 10.88 -42.74 7.94
CA LYS A 552 10.75 -41.29 7.73
C LYS A 552 9.31 -40.91 7.35
N GLN A 553 8.91 -39.70 7.76
CA GLN A 553 7.70 -39.05 7.29
C GLN A 553 7.99 -38.51 5.89
N LEU A 554 7.19 -38.93 4.91
CA LEU A 554 7.38 -38.51 3.51
C LEU A 554 6.26 -37.60 3.02
N ALA A 555 5.10 -37.67 3.67
CA ALA A 555 3.94 -36.86 3.32
C ALA A 555 3.07 -36.57 4.54
N ARG A 556 2.06 -35.72 4.34
CA ARG A 556 0.97 -35.45 5.29
C ARG A 556 -0.37 -35.43 4.58
N ALA A 557 -1.44 -35.68 5.33
CA ALA A 557 -2.81 -35.66 4.81
C ALA A 557 -3.59 -34.49 5.40
N GLU A 558 -4.33 -33.79 4.53
CA GLU A 558 -5.10 -32.59 4.88
C GLU A 558 -6.47 -32.57 4.19
N TRP A 559 -7.44 -31.86 4.76
CA TRP A 559 -8.72 -31.62 4.10
C TRP A 559 -8.59 -30.64 2.92
N PRO A 560 -9.29 -30.87 1.78
CA PRO A 560 -9.38 -29.89 0.71
C PRO A 560 -10.08 -28.62 1.20
N ILE A 561 -9.77 -27.49 0.57
CA ILE A 561 -10.32 -26.18 0.96
C ILE A 561 -11.85 -26.15 0.95
N GLN A 562 -12.49 -26.89 0.05
CA GLN A 562 -13.94 -27.00 -0.04
C GLN A 562 -14.57 -27.60 1.22
N GLU A 563 -13.93 -28.62 1.81
CA GLU A 563 -14.37 -29.24 3.07
C GLU A 563 -14.20 -28.30 4.27
N VAL A 564 -13.24 -27.37 4.18
CA VAL A 564 -13.04 -26.29 5.17
C VAL A 564 -14.21 -25.28 5.12
N TYR A 565 -14.87 -25.10 3.98
CA TYR A 565 -16.05 -24.23 3.85
C TYR A 565 -17.38 -24.95 4.17
N LEU A 566 -17.50 -26.25 3.89
CA LEU A 566 -18.76 -26.99 3.99
C LEU A 566 -19.15 -27.45 5.41
N ASN A 567 -18.20 -27.86 6.26
CA ASN A 567 -18.54 -28.38 7.59
C ASN A 567 -18.79 -27.21 8.56
N ARG A 568 -20.02 -26.89 9.00
CA ARG A 568 -20.29 -25.67 9.79
C ARG A 568 -20.19 -25.82 11.32
N GLU A 569 -20.11 -27.04 11.84
CA GLU A 569 -20.35 -27.30 13.28
C GLU A 569 -19.19 -26.95 14.24
N ASN A 570 -18.00 -26.60 13.75
CA ASN A 570 -16.81 -26.32 14.59
C ASN A 570 -16.07 -25.03 14.18
N SER A 571 -16.79 -23.90 14.10
CA SER A 571 -16.29 -22.64 13.55
C SER A 571 -15.33 -21.83 14.44
N LYS A 572 -15.28 -22.07 15.76
CA LYS A 572 -14.57 -21.17 16.69
C LYS A 572 -13.03 -21.20 16.61
N ASN A 573 -12.42 -22.23 16.00
CA ASN A 573 -10.96 -22.45 15.98
C ASN A 573 -10.40 -22.90 14.62
N ARG A 574 -10.95 -22.44 13.48
CA ARG A 574 -10.37 -22.78 12.16
C ARG A 574 -9.19 -21.89 11.81
N MET A 575 -8.03 -22.52 11.70
CA MET A 575 -6.83 -21.91 11.12
C MET A 575 -6.89 -22.06 9.59
N GLY A 576 -6.86 -20.94 8.88
CA GLY A 576 -6.86 -20.81 7.43
C GLY A 576 -5.61 -21.26 6.73
N HIS A 577 -5.65 -21.23 5.40
CA HIS A 577 -4.46 -21.34 4.56
C HIS A 577 -3.64 -20.07 4.63
N LEU A 578 -2.32 -20.19 4.61
CA LEU A 578 -1.43 -19.05 4.48
C LEU A 578 -1.18 -18.77 3.00
N PRO A 579 -1.24 -17.50 2.57
CA PRO A 579 -0.92 -17.15 1.19
C PRO A 579 0.52 -17.56 0.83
N CYS A 580 0.71 -18.15 -0.35
CA CYS A 580 2.04 -18.43 -0.89
C CYS A 580 2.57 -17.24 -1.69
N ASN A 581 3.89 -17.23 -1.89
CA ASN A 581 4.60 -16.25 -2.73
C ASN A 581 4.35 -14.76 -2.43
N VAL A 582 3.90 -14.42 -1.22
CA VAL A 582 3.70 -13.03 -0.80
C VAL A 582 5.03 -12.27 -0.85
N LYS A 583 5.04 -11.16 -1.58
CA LYS A 583 6.20 -10.28 -1.72
C LYS A 583 5.84 -8.85 -1.36
N TRP A 584 6.59 -8.28 -0.42
CA TRP A 584 6.41 -6.91 0.03
C TRP A 584 7.34 -5.97 -0.75
N SER A 585 6.91 -4.73 -0.95
CA SER A 585 7.69 -3.66 -1.60
C SER A 585 7.26 -2.31 -1.03
N ASN A 586 8.17 -1.32 -1.07
CA ASN A 586 7.82 0.06 -0.74
C ASN A 586 6.75 0.65 -1.68
N GLY A 587 6.58 0.08 -2.87
CA GLY A 587 5.50 0.40 -3.82
C GLY A 587 4.10 0.06 -3.30
N LEU A 588 3.98 -0.96 -2.43
CA LEU A 588 2.71 -1.52 -1.99
C LEU A 588 2.25 -0.97 -0.63
N ARG A 589 2.43 0.33 -0.44
CA ARG A 589 1.97 1.04 0.77
C ARG A 589 0.47 1.19 0.77
N PHE A 590 -0.12 1.01 1.94
CA PHE A 590 -1.55 1.09 2.17
C PHE A 590 -1.81 1.85 3.46
N ASP A 591 -2.59 2.92 3.42
CA ASP A 591 -2.93 3.67 4.63
C ASP A 591 -4.42 4.01 4.63
N PRO A 592 -5.24 3.23 5.37
CA PRO A 592 -6.68 3.43 5.48
C PRO A 592 -7.10 4.34 6.63
N SER A 593 -6.15 5.02 7.29
CA SER A 593 -6.40 5.83 8.48
C SER A 593 -6.93 7.24 8.20
N ASP A 594 -7.00 7.67 6.93
CA ASP A 594 -7.77 8.84 6.56
C ASP A 594 -9.25 8.57 6.85
N ARG A 595 -9.97 9.55 7.41
CA ARG A 595 -11.34 9.44 8.00
C ARG A 595 -12.44 8.85 7.08
N GLY A 596 -12.10 8.34 5.90
CA GLY A 596 -13.00 7.68 4.96
C GLY A 596 -12.58 6.29 4.48
N GLY A 597 -11.44 5.72 4.90
CA GLY A 597 -10.95 4.40 4.46
C GLY A 597 -10.39 4.36 3.03
N LYS A 598 -9.81 3.21 2.64
CA LYS A 598 -9.24 2.95 1.31
C LYS A 598 -9.72 1.63 0.72
N CYS A 599 -9.78 1.56 -0.61
CA CYS A 599 -10.03 0.33 -1.36
C CYS A 599 -8.87 0.00 -2.28
N LEU A 600 -8.44 -1.26 -2.22
CA LEU A 600 -7.58 -1.87 -3.22
C LEU A 600 -8.46 -2.51 -4.29
N HIS A 601 -8.45 -1.94 -5.50
CA HIS A 601 -9.08 -2.52 -6.69
C HIS A 601 -8.02 -3.28 -7.48
N PHE A 602 -8.39 -4.43 -8.06
CA PHE A 602 -7.50 -5.23 -8.89
C PHE A 602 -8.28 -6.21 -9.76
N THR A 603 -7.71 -6.60 -10.89
CA THR A 603 -8.27 -7.64 -11.77
C THR A 603 -7.32 -8.82 -11.78
N ALA A 604 -7.83 -10.05 -11.66
CA ALA A 604 -6.97 -11.22 -11.53
C ALA A 604 -7.51 -12.48 -12.22
N SER A 605 -6.60 -13.38 -12.59
CA SER A 605 -6.86 -14.74 -13.08
C SER A 605 -5.98 -15.76 -12.35
N SER A 606 -6.56 -16.90 -11.97
CA SER A 606 -5.85 -18.05 -11.42
C SER A 606 -6.75 -19.29 -11.41
N LYS A 607 -6.16 -20.46 -11.67
CA LYS A 607 -6.80 -21.77 -11.49
C LYS A 607 -7.05 -22.10 -10.01
N SER A 608 -6.26 -21.50 -9.11
CA SER A 608 -6.32 -21.74 -7.67
C SER A 608 -6.75 -20.49 -6.88
N THR A 609 -6.60 -20.57 -5.56
CA THR A 609 -6.91 -19.51 -4.62
C THR A 609 -6.02 -18.28 -4.82
N LEU A 610 -6.64 -17.11 -4.86
CA LEU A 610 -6.00 -15.80 -4.82
C LEU A 610 -6.04 -15.24 -3.40
N TYR A 611 -5.03 -14.47 -3.02
CA TYR A 611 -4.98 -13.80 -1.73
C TYR A 611 -4.70 -12.32 -1.88
N ALA A 612 -5.52 -11.49 -1.22
CA ALA A 612 -5.21 -10.08 -0.96
C ALA A 612 -4.81 -9.94 0.52
N VAL A 613 -3.59 -9.51 0.78
CA VAL A 613 -2.96 -9.51 2.11
C VAL A 613 -2.73 -8.07 2.57
N PHE A 614 -3.10 -7.76 3.81
CA PHE A 614 -2.93 -6.46 4.46
C PHE A 614 -2.16 -6.65 5.76
N SER A 615 -1.16 -5.81 6.03
CA SER A 615 -0.26 -6.05 7.15
C SER A 615 0.19 -4.76 7.85
N ALA A 616 0.28 -4.81 9.18
CA ALA A 616 1.00 -3.81 9.96
C ALA A 616 2.52 -4.07 9.92
N VAL A 617 2.94 -5.32 10.12
CA VAL A 617 4.35 -5.75 10.10
C VAL A 617 4.52 -6.90 9.10
N PRO A 618 4.94 -6.60 7.86
CA PRO A 618 5.06 -7.57 6.76
C PRO A 618 5.77 -8.89 7.09
N SER A 619 6.79 -8.89 7.95
CA SER A 619 7.50 -10.11 8.34
C SER A 619 6.79 -10.95 9.42
N ASN A 620 5.80 -10.38 10.11
CA ASN A 620 5.07 -11.03 11.18
C ASN A 620 3.64 -11.39 10.75
N LYS A 621 3.39 -12.67 10.49
CA LYS A 621 2.09 -13.21 10.06
C LYS A 621 0.95 -12.98 11.07
N ASP A 622 1.26 -12.81 12.35
CA ASP A 622 0.25 -12.48 13.38
C ASP A 622 -0.31 -11.05 13.21
N SER A 623 0.35 -10.23 12.40
CA SER A 623 -0.06 -8.86 12.09
C SER A 623 -0.73 -8.73 10.71
N TRP A 624 -1.23 -9.84 10.16
CA TRP A 624 -1.87 -9.87 8.85
C TRP A 624 -3.38 -10.01 8.96
N TYR A 625 -4.09 -9.24 8.15
CA TYR A 625 -5.38 -9.64 7.59
C TYR A 625 -5.16 -10.17 6.18
N TYR A 626 -5.94 -11.14 5.76
CA TYR A 626 -5.96 -11.52 4.35
C TYR A 626 -7.31 -12.07 3.93
N VAL A 627 -7.64 -11.81 2.67
CA VAL A 627 -8.84 -12.30 2.00
C VAL A 627 -8.42 -13.45 1.09
N GLU A 628 -8.92 -14.64 1.38
CA GLU A 628 -8.78 -15.85 0.58
C GLU A 628 -9.93 -15.90 -0.43
N ILE A 629 -9.62 -15.85 -1.73
CA ILE A 629 -10.58 -15.78 -2.82
C ILE A 629 -10.41 -17.06 -3.66
N SER A 630 -11.24 -18.08 -3.39
CA SER A 630 -11.19 -19.38 -4.07
C SER A 630 -12.47 -19.64 -4.87
N SER A 631 -12.44 -20.63 -5.76
CA SER A 631 -13.63 -21.11 -6.48
C SER A 631 -14.60 -21.92 -5.60
N SER A 632 -14.22 -22.24 -4.35
CA SER A 632 -15.07 -22.96 -3.39
C SER A 632 -15.72 -22.06 -2.34
N GLY A 633 -15.17 -20.87 -2.14
CA GLY A 633 -15.56 -19.96 -1.06
C GLY A 633 -14.62 -18.77 -0.92
N VAL A 634 -15.08 -17.74 -0.23
CA VAL A 634 -14.27 -16.59 0.15
C VAL A 634 -14.21 -16.49 1.67
N GLY A 635 -13.03 -16.24 2.22
CA GLY A 635 -12.81 -16.10 3.67
C GLY A 635 -11.93 -14.90 4.01
N ILE A 636 -12.25 -14.18 5.08
CA ILE A 636 -11.38 -13.15 5.65
C ILE A 636 -10.76 -13.70 6.94
N TYR A 637 -9.44 -13.59 7.03
CA TYR A 637 -8.63 -14.15 8.10
C TYR A 637 -7.87 -13.05 8.85
N LYS A 638 -7.63 -13.28 10.14
CA LYS A 638 -6.76 -12.47 11.00
C LYS A 638 -5.76 -13.38 11.69
N ALA A 639 -4.46 -13.14 11.56
CA ALA A 639 -3.43 -13.98 12.17
C ALA A 639 -3.69 -15.48 11.91
N GLN A 640 -4.02 -15.79 10.65
CA GLN A 640 -4.42 -17.11 10.16
C GLN A 640 -5.74 -17.68 10.73
N ARG A 641 -6.42 -17.02 11.66
CA ARG A 641 -7.73 -17.44 12.14
C ARG A 641 -8.82 -17.01 11.16
N LEU A 642 -9.68 -17.94 10.74
CA LEU A 642 -10.86 -17.60 9.95
C LEU A 642 -11.81 -16.75 10.79
N MET A 643 -12.14 -15.56 10.29
CA MET A 643 -13.03 -14.63 10.99
C MET A 643 -14.45 -14.68 10.40
N VAL A 644 -14.57 -14.57 9.08
CA VAL A 644 -15.85 -14.61 8.35
C VAL A 644 -15.67 -15.28 6.98
N THR A 645 -16.74 -15.85 6.43
CA THR A 645 -16.73 -16.52 5.12
C THR A 645 -18.07 -16.44 4.41
N THR A 646 -18.06 -16.54 3.08
CA THR A 646 -19.24 -16.78 2.23
C THR A 646 -18.95 -17.85 1.18
N VAL A 647 -19.99 -18.58 0.77
CA VAL A 647 -19.97 -19.57 -0.33
C VAL A 647 -20.93 -19.18 -1.46
N ASN A 648 -21.33 -17.91 -1.52
CA ASN A 648 -22.20 -17.40 -2.57
C ASN A 648 -21.53 -17.52 -3.94
N THR A 649 -22.23 -18.13 -4.91
CA THR A 649 -21.69 -18.39 -6.26
C THR A 649 -21.29 -17.12 -7.02
N ASN A 650 -21.91 -15.98 -6.70
CA ASN A 650 -21.54 -14.70 -7.31
C ASN A 650 -20.30 -14.07 -6.64
N ALA A 651 -19.94 -14.51 -5.43
CA ALA A 651 -18.80 -14.00 -4.68
C ALA A 651 -17.48 -14.74 -4.97
N ILE A 652 -17.52 -16.05 -5.24
CA ILE A 652 -16.33 -16.91 -5.41
C ILE A 652 -15.48 -16.59 -6.64
N ALA A 653 -14.22 -17.03 -6.66
CA ALA A 653 -13.32 -16.88 -7.82
C ALA A 653 -13.79 -17.68 -9.04
N LEU A 654 -13.32 -17.30 -10.24
CA LEU A 654 -13.58 -18.08 -11.47
C LEU A 654 -12.88 -19.45 -11.46
N GLY A 655 -11.70 -19.56 -10.85
CA GLY A 655 -10.91 -20.79 -10.86
C GLY A 655 -10.33 -21.15 -12.23
N ASP A 656 -10.05 -20.15 -13.07
CA ASP A 656 -9.52 -20.31 -14.43
C ASP A 656 -8.22 -19.51 -14.60
N ALA A 657 -7.24 -20.09 -15.31
CA ALA A 657 -5.91 -19.50 -15.47
C ALA A 657 -5.87 -18.33 -16.47
N ILE A 658 -6.87 -18.21 -17.35
CA ILE A 658 -6.89 -17.27 -18.48
C ILE A 658 -8.00 -16.23 -18.29
N LEU A 659 -9.14 -16.59 -17.70
CA LEU A 659 -10.26 -15.66 -17.52
C LEU A 659 -10.02 -14.70 -16.35
N TYR A 660 -10.14 -13.41 -16.63
CA TYR A 660 -9.94 -12.33 -15.67
C TYR A 660 -11.26 -11.91 -15.01
N GLN A 661 -11.19 -11.61 -13.71
CA GLN A 661 -12.29 -11.04 -12.93
C GLN A 661 -11.78 -9.87 -12.09
N SER A 662 -12.55 -8.79 -12.03
CA SER A 662 -12.25 -7.62 -11.21
C SER A 662 -12.82 -7.76 -9.80
N TYR A 663 -11.99 -7.45 -8.80
CA TYR A 663 -12.24 -7.56 -7.38
C TYR A 663 -11.85 -6.26 -6.67
N PHE A 664 -12.40 -6.05 -5.49
CA PHE A 664 -11.90 -5.02 -4.59
C PHE A 664 -11.95 -5.47 -3.13
N VAL A 665 -11.01 -4.94 -2.35
CA VAL A 665 -11.02 -5.07 -0.89
C VAL A 665 -10.86 -3.69 -0.27
N CYS A 666 -11.85 -3.29 0.52
CA CYS A 666 -11.83 -2.03 1.24
C CYS A 666 -11.49 -2.24 2.71
N VAL A 667 -10.66 -1.36 3.25
CA VAL A 667 -10.29 -1.35 4.66
C VAL A 667 -10.56 0.04 5.21
N THR A 668 -11.24 0.09 6.35
CA THR A 668 -11.53 1.32 7.09
C THR A 668 -11.08 1.16 8.53
N GLU A 669 -10.20 2.03 8.99
CA GLU A 669 -9.65 1.99 10.35
C GLU A 669 -10.24 3.12 11.21
N SER A 670 -10.59 2.76 12.45
CA SER A 670 -10.92 3.68 13.53
C SER A 670 -9.98 3.42 14.72
N PRO A 671 -9.96 4.28 15.76
CA PRO A 671 -9.16 4.04 16.96
C PRO A 671 -9.48 2.73 17.70
N THR A 672 -10.66 2.13 17.46
CA THR A 672 -11.13 0.95 18.18
C THR A 672 -11.53 -0.21 17.27
N SER A 673 -11.45 -0.05 15.93
CA SER A 673 -11.90 -1.08 15.01
C SER A 673 -11.25 -1.03 13.63
N THR A 674 -11.23 -2.17 12.96
CA THR A 674 -10.90 -2.29 11.53
C THR A 674 -12.05 -3.00 10.80
N VAL A 675 -12.59 -2.36 9.77
CA VAL A 675 -13.62 -2.93 8.87
C VAL A 675 -12.96 -3.35 7.57
N ILE A 676 -13.20 -4.58 7.11
CA ILE A 676 -12.71 -5.13 5.84
C ILE A 676 -13.90 -5.60 5.01
N GLU A 677 -14.11 -5.00 3.85
CA GLU A 677 -15.17 -5.36 2.89
C GLU A 677 -14.53 -6.02 1.66
N TYR A 678 -15.09 -7.14 1.22
CA TYR A 678 -14.72 -7.82 -0.02
C TYR A 678 -15.87 -7.77 -1.02
N GLY A 679 -15.55 -7.44 -2.27
CA GLY A 679 -16.52 -7.39 -3.35
C GLY A 679 -15.93 -7.58 -4.75
N LYS A 680 -16.83 -7.52 -5.74
CA LYS A 680 -16.51 -7.57 -7.17
C LYS A 680 -17.04 -6.34 -7.90
N THR A 681 -16.32 -5.91 -8.93
CA THR A 681 -16.75 -4.82 -9.82
C THR A 681 -17.11 -5.36 -11.20
N GLN A 682 -17.89 -4.59 -11.98
CA GLN A 682 -18.16 -4.89 -13.39
C GLN A 682 -17.08 -4.31 -14.33
N GLY A 683 -15.81 -4.41 -13.94
CA GLY A 683 -14.66 -3.87 -14.70
C GLY A 683 -13.96 -2.74 -13.94
N THR A 684 -13.55 -1.68 -14.65
CA THR A 684 -12.73 -0.57 -14.12
C THR A 684 -13.54 0.51 -13.39
N THR A 685 -14.83 0.29 -13.14
CA THR A 685 -15.66 1.25 -12.41
C THR A 685 -15.33 1.21 -10.92
N ASN A 686 -15.28 2.38 -10.28
CA ASN A 686 -15.25 2.51 -8.82
C ASN A 686 -16.61 2.16 -8.17
N SER A 687 -17.35 1.20 -8.71
CA SER A 687 -18.59 0.71 -8.15
C SER A 687 -18.63 -0.81 -8.19
N GLY A 688 -19.17 -1.42 -7.14
CA GLY A 688 -19.25 -2.88 -7.07
C GLY A 688 -20.16 -3.42 -6.00
N ASP A 689 -20.34 -4.73 -6.05
CA ASP A 689 -21.16 -5.49 -5.12
C ASP A 689 -20.29 -6.02 -3.98
N VAL A 690 -20.65 -5.72 -2.73
CA VAL A 690 -20.00 -6.26 -1.54
C VAL A 690 -20.69 -7.57 -1.15
N TYR A 691 -19.91 -8.62 -0.96
CA TYR A 691 -20.40 -9.98 -0.65
C TYR A 691 -19.99 -10.47 0.73
N LEU A 692 -18.96 -9.90 1.33
CA LEU A 692 -18.43 -10.33 2.62
C LEU A 692 -17.82 -9.14 3.37
N THR A 693 -18.11 -9.04 4.67
CA THR A 693 -17.56 -7.99 5.53
C THR A 693 -17.10 -8.57 6.85
N LEU A 694 -15.88 -8.20 7.26
CA LEU A 694 -15.33 -8.40 8.59
C LEU A 694 -15.29 -7.07 9.33
N ILE A 695 -15.61 -7.10 10.62
CA ILE A 695 -15.39 -5.97 11.51
C ILE A 695 -14.68 -6.51 12.75
N ASP A 696 -13.52 -5.95 13.03
CA ASP A 696 -12.65 -6.40 14.10
C ASP A 696 -12.48 -5.31 15.15
N HIS A 697 -13.00 -5.57 16.34
CA HIS A 697 -12.87 -4.73 17.54
C HIS A 697 -11.83 -5.28 18.53
N ASN A 698 -11.37 -6.51 18.35
CA ASN A 698 -10.55 -7.21 19.32
C ASN A 698 -9.07 -7.12 18.93
N GLN A 699 -8.39 -6.07 19.40
CA GLN A 699 -7.01 -5.74 19.02
C GLN A 699 -6.86 -5.57 17.50
N PRO A 700 -7.55 -4.59 16.91
CA PRO A 700 -7.51 -4.37 15.46
C PRO A 700 -6.07 -4.15 14.99
N ILE A 701 -5.75 -4.71 13.81
CA ILE A 701 -4.46 -4.50 13.17
C ILE A 701 -4.59 -3.26 12.28
N HIS A 702 -3.66 -2.32 12.46
CA HIS A 702 -3.57 -1.13 11.62
C HIS A 702 -2.66 -1.41 10.42
N ALA A 703 -3.27 -1.74 9.28
CA ALA A 703 -2.58 -2.07 8.05
C ALA A 703 -1.78 -0.86 7.51
N ARG A 704 -0.54 -1.13 7.10
CA ARG A 704 0.38 -0.15 6.49
C ARG A 704 0.88 -0.57 5.12
N PHE A 705 0.70 -1.83 4.78
CA PHE A 705 1.07 -2.43 3.51
C PHE A 705 -0.02 -3.36 3.01
N TYR A 706 -0.08 -3.50 1.68
CA TYR A 706 -0.82 -4.57 1.02
C TYR A 706 0.13 -5.43 0.19
N SER A 707 -0.30 -6.62 -0.19
CA SER A 707 0.38 -7.49 -1.14
C SER A 707 -0.59 -8.53 -1.66
N PHE A 708 -0.13 -9.33 -2.62
CA PHE A 708 -0.87 -10.43 -3.17
C PHE A 708 -0.13 -11.74 -2.95
N GLY A 709 -0.90 -12.82 -2.85
CA GLY A 709 -0.40 -14.18 -2.83
C GLY A 709 -1.30 -15.09 -3.65
N ASN A 710 -0.86 -16.32 -3.83
CA ASN A 710 -1.59 -17.37 -4.52
C ASN A 710 -1.50 -18.69 -3.76
N GLY A 711 -2.27 -19.69 -4.18
CA GLY A 711 -2.08 -21.06 -3.75
C GLY A 711 -0.96 -21.77 -4.53
N GLU A 712 -1.16 -23.05 -4.79
CA GLU A 712 -0.20 -23.90 -5.52
C GLU A 712 -0.18 -23.66 -7.04
N GLU A 713 -1.11 -22.88 -7.61
CA GLU A 713 -1.12 -22.54 -9.05
C GLU A 713 -0.73 -21.08 -9.28
N ALA A 714 -0.15 -20.78 -10.44
CA ALA A 714 0.23 -19.41 -10.81
C ALA A 714 -0.99 -18.46 -10.85
N ALA A 715 -0.71 -17.16 -10.70
CA ALA A 715 -1.72 -16.11 -10.76
C ALA A 715 -1.23 -14.90 -11.56
N GLN A 716 -2.13 -14.27 -12.29
CA GLN A 716 -1.91 -12.96 -12.91
C GLN A 716 -2.81 -11.94 -12.24
N ILE A 717 -2.24 -10.79 -11.89
CA ILE A 717 -2.95 -9.64 -11.34
C ILE A 717 -2.61 -8.45 -12.24
N VAL A 718 -3.62 -7.68 -12.61
CA VAL A 718 -3.51 -6.51 -13.48
C VAL A 718 -4.39 -5.39 -12.94
N ASP A 719 -4.09 -4.15 -13.34
CA ASP A 719 -4.86 -2.96 -12.96
C ASP A 719 -5.00 -2.78 -11.43
N SER A 720 -4.00 -3.19 -10.63
CA SER A 720 -4.07 -2.99 -9.18
C SER A 720 -3.76 -1.55 -8.75
N HIS A 721 -4.69 -0.94 -8.02
CA HIS A 721 -4.56 0.44 -7.56
C HIS A 721 -5.36 0.71 -6.27
N VAL A 722 -4.94 1.75 -5.53
CA VAL A 722 -5.56 2.14 -4.25
C VAL A 722 -6.32 3.45 -4.41
N VAL A 723 -7.60 3.47 -4.04
CA VAL A 723 -8.47 4.66 -4.06
C VAL A 723 -9.10 4.92 -2.69
N SER A 724 -9.63 6.12 -2.49
CA SER A 724 -10.44 6.39 -1.29
C SER A 724 -11.72 5.56 -1.32
N ARG A 725 -12.09 4.96 -0.18
CA ARG A 725 -13.32 4.18 -0.03
C ARG A 725 -14.58 5.02 -0.31
N LYS A 726 -14.54 6.33 -0.06
CA LYS A 726 -15.62 7.28 -0.42
C LYS A 726 -15.92 7.35 -1.91
N LEU A 727 -14.92 7.06 -2.75
CA LEU A 727 -15.08 7.03 -4.20
C LEU A 727 -15.62 5.70 -4.70
N THR A 728 -15.64 4.66 -3.85
CA THR A 728 -16.15 3.34 -4.21
C THR A 728 -17.63 3.23 -3.84
N ALA A 729 -18.52 3.31 -4.84
CA ALA A 729 -19.96 3.13 -4.63
C ALA A 729 -20.29 1.64 -4.46
N THR A 730 -21.01 1.26 -3.40
CA THR A 730 -21.22 -0.15 -3.07
C THR A 730 -22.68 -0.52 -2.89
N ASP A 731 -23.07 -1.62 -3.52
CA ASP A 731 -24.34 -2.31 -3.28
C ASP A 731 -24.10 -3.56 -2.43
N CYS A 732 -24.91 -3.76 -1.40
CA CYS A 732 -24.79 -4.94 -0.52
C CYS A 732 -25.52 -6.13 -1.16
N LYS A 733 -24.78 -7.19 -1.47
CA LYS A 733 -25.29 -8.42 -2.09
C LYS A 733 -24.93 -9.65 -1.25
N GLY A 734 -25.45 -10.80 -1.71
CA GLY A 734 -25.22 -12.09 -1.07
C GLY A 734 -25.73 -12.11 0.36
N ASP A 735 -24.82 -12.37 1.30
CA ASP A 735 -25.14 -12.46 2.73
C ASP A 735 -24.98 -11.11 3.46
N THR A 736 -24.61 -10.04 2.73
CA THR A 736 -24.49 -8.70 3.29
C THR A 736 -25.77 -7.89 3.09
N TYR A 737 -26.01 -6.98 4.01
CA TYR A 737 -27.20 -6.13 4.07
C TYR A 737 -26.78 -4.71 4.48
N ARG A 738 -27.52 -3.72 3.99
CA ARG A 738 -27.31 -2.33 4.38
C ARG A 738 -28.15 -2.00 5.60
N ASP A 739 -27.51 -1.87 6.76
CA ASP A 739 -28.20 -1.40 7.96
C ASP A 739 -28.67 0.06 7.78
N LYS A 740 -29.75 0.44 8.49
CA LYS A 740 -30.32 1.79 8.38
C LYS A 740 -29.42 2.85 9.01
N ASP A 741 -28.61 2.48 10.00
CA ASP A 741 -27.76 3.38 10.77
C ASP A 741 -26.27 3.28 10.41
N GLU A 742 -25.85 2.25 9.67
CA GLU A 742 -24.45 2.05 9.27
C GLU A 742 -24.23 2.21 7.75
N PRO A 743 -23.19 2.94 7.31
CA PRO A 743 -22.92 3.15 5.89
C PRO A 743 -22.33 1.92 5.17
N ASN A 744 -21.78 0.95 5.92
CA ASN A 744 -21.10 -0.24 5.42
C ASN A 744 -22.09 -1.38 5.12
N CYS A 745 -21.71 -2.29 4.21
CA CYS A 745 -22.43 -3.53 4.05
C CYS A 745 -22.10 -4.49 5.20
N VAL A 746 -23.09 -4.86 6.00
CA VAL A 746 -22.91 -5.67 7.22
C VAL A 746 -23.55 -7.05 7.09
N GLN A 747 -23.24 -7.97 7.99
CA GLN A 747 -23.89 -9.27 8.04
C GLN A 747 -25.39 -9.12 8.38
N ARG A 748 -26.27 -9.86 7.70
CA ARG A 748 -27.71 -9.86 8.01
C ARG A 748 -28.01 -10.59 9.32
N CYS A 749 -28.06 -9.83 10.42
CA CYS A 749 -28.31 -10.32 11.78
C CYS A 749 -29.68 -9.91 12.34
N HIS A 750 -30.02 -10.40 13.54
CA HIS A 750 -31.24 -10.00 14.23
C HIS A 750 -31.19 -8.48 14.51
N GLU A 751 -32.32 -7.78 14.50
CA GLU A 751 -32.36 -6.31 14.66
C GLU A 751 -31.75 -5.81 15.98
N ALA A 752 -31.78 -6.65 17.01
CA ALA A 752 -31.18 -6.38 18.32
C ALA A 752 -29.67 -6.67 18.37
N CYS A 753 -29.07 -7.23 17.32
CA CYS A 753 -27.62 -7.43 17.23
C CYS A 753 -26.96 -6.15 16.73
N ALA A 754 -25.79 -5.83 17.29
CA ALA A 754 -24.99 -4.73 16.78
C ALA A 754 -24.58 -5.06 15.33
N PRO A 755 -24.94 -4.22 14.33
CA PRO A 755 -24.67 -4.51 12.92
C PRO A 755 -23.17 -4.67 12.65
N LEU A 756 -22.34 -3.94 13.42
CA LEU A 756 -20.90 -4.00 13.31
C LEU A 756 -20.24 -5.20 14.03
N ALA A 757 -20.95 -5.92 14.91
CA ALA A 757 -20.40 -7.08 15.61
C ALA A 757 -20.77 -8.43 14.95
N GLY A 758 -21.76 -8.42 14.05
CA GLY A 758 -22.28 -9.61 13.41
C GLY A 758 -22.98 -10.57 14.40
N CYS A 759 -23.23 -11.79 13.92
CA CYS A 759 -23.96 -12.82 14.65
C CYS A 759 -23.54 -14.23 14.22
N GLN A 760 -23.88 -15.23 15.03
CA GLN A 760 -23.62 -16.63 14.76
C GLN A 760 -24.58 -17.18 13.70
N TYR A 761 -24.04 -17.82 12.65
CA TYR A 761 -24.77 -18.37 11.49
C TYR A 761 -25.54 -19.68 11.75
N THR A 762 -25.99 -19.91 12.99
CA THR A 762 -26.73 -21.14 13.37
C THR A 762 -28.17 -21.13 12.86
N SER A 763 -28.74 -19.95 12.63
CA SER A 763 -30.12 -19.73 12.23
C SER A 763 -30.24 -19.65 10.70
N LYS A 764 -30.65 -20.76 10.06
CA LYS A 764 -31.06 -20.76 8.64
C LYS A 764 -32.24 -19.80 8.45
N GLY A 765 -31.98 -18.60 7.93
CA GLY A 765 -33.01 -17.67 7.43
C GLY A 765 -33.68 -16.75 8.46
N GLU A 766 -33.68 -17.08 9.76
CA GLU A 766 -34.24 -16.23 10.82
C GLU A 766 -33.23 -16.00 11.97
N PRO A 767 -32.39 -14.96 11.88
CA PRO A 767 -31.42 -14.62 12.92
C PRO A 767 -32.09 -14.44 14.29
N ARG A 768 -31.59 -15.08 15.35
CA ARG A 768 -32.16 -14.94 16.71
C ARG A 768 -31.41 -13.91 17.54
N ALA A 769 -32.10 -13.28 18.49
CA ALA A 769 -31.48 -12.34 19.44
C ALA A 769 -30.41 -12.98 20.37
N THR A 770 -30.43 -14.31 20.52
CA THR A 770 -29.42 -15.08 21.25
C THR A 770 -28.16 -15.33 20.45
N ASP A 771 -28.23 -15.20 19.13
CA ASP A 771 -27.13 -15.49 18.21
C ASP A 771 -26.23 -14.26 18.01
N CYS A 772 -26.55 -13.13 18.62
CA CYS A 772 -25.76 -11.91 18.52
C CYS A 772 -24.38 -12.08 19.18
N ASN A 773 -23.32 -11.67 18.47
CA ASN A 773 -22.00 -11.57 19.08
C ASN A 773 -21.93 -10.40 20.05
N GLU A 774 -22.60 -9.28 19.72
CA GLU A 774 -22.84 -8.14 20.61
C GLU A 774 -24.27 -7.60 20.43
N PHE A 775 -24.81 -7.00 21.50
CA PHE A 775 -26.14 -6.38 21.51
C PHE A 775 -26.08 -4.95 20.96
N ARG A 776 -27.05 -4.58 20.12
CA ARG A 776 -27.20 -3.25 19.55
C ARG A 776 -27.58 -2.20 20.59
N TYR A 777 -28.51 -2.56 21.47
CA TYR A 777 -29.14 -1.62 22.40
C TYR A 777 -29.01 -2.09 23.86
N ALA A 778 -29.64 -3.23 24.20
CA ALA A 778 -29.63 -3.76 25.56
C ALA A 778 -29.74 -5.28 25.59
N LYS A 779 -29.60 -5.86 26.78
CA LYS A 779 -29.87 -7.26 27.09
C LYS A 779 -30.74 -7.42 28.33
N LYS A 780 -31.52 -8.50 28.35
CA LYS A 780 -32.23 -8.97 29.54
C LYS A 780 -31.24 -9.55 30.55
N ARG A 781 -31.68 -9.77 31.80
CA ARG A 781 -30.86 -10.44 32.83
C ARG A 781 -30.40 -11.84 32.44
N ASP A 782 -31.14 -12.52 31.56
CA ASP A 782 -30.78 -13.84 31.03
C ASP A 782 -29.73 -13.79 29.90
N GLY A 783 -29.27 -12.60 29.50
CA GLY A 783 -28.28 -12.39 28.44
C GLY A 783 -28.86 -12.20 27.03
N THR A 784 -30.17 -12.31 26.84
CA THR A 784 -30.81 -12.15 25.53
C THR A 784 -30.80 -10.69 25.07
N CYS A 785 -30.33 -10.42 23.85
CA CYS A 785 -30.34 -9.08 23.26
C CYS A 785 -31.77 -8.60 23.00
N VAL A 786 -32.03 -7.30 23.18
CA VAL A 786 -33.32 -6.67 22.89
C VAL A 786 -33.13 -5.34 22.18
N SER A 787 -34.02 -5.04 21.24
CA SER A 787 -34.06 -3.77 20.51
C SER A 787 -34.63 -2.63 21.36
N LYS A 788 -35.39 -2.94 22.43
CA LYS A 788 -35.86 -2.00 23.45
C LYS A 788 -36.05 -2.69 24.81
N CYS A 789 -35.80 -1.97 25.91
CA CYS A 789 -36.12 -2.44 27.26
C CYS A 789 -37.64 -2.38 27.54
N ARG A 790 -38.12 -3.06 28.59
CA ARG A 790 -39.54 -3.01 28.97
C ARG A 790 -39.92 -1.58 29.40
N PRO A 791 -41.19 -1.17 29.27
CA PRO A 791 -41.64 0.14 29.74
C PRO A 791 -41.25 0.40 31.21
N GLY A 792 -40.49 1.47 31.46
CA GLY A 792 -39.95 1.84 32.77
C GLY A 792 -38.54 1.31 33.08
N GLU A 793 -37.90 0.60 32.15
CA GLU A 793 -36.51 0.15 32.24
C GLU A 793 -35.61 0.84 31.20
N LEU A 794 -34.36 1.10 31.57
CA LEU A 794 -33.29 1.64 30.72
C LEU A 794 -32.02 0.77 30.82
N PRO A 795 -31.23 0.68 29.74
CA PRO A 795 -29.94 -0.01 29.78
C PRO A 795 -28.95 0.69 30.72
N ASN A 796 -28.34 -0.08 31.63
CA ASN A 796 -27.21 0.39 32.43
C ASN A 796 -25.89 0.37 31.61
N LYS A 797 -24.74 0.64 32.24
CA LYS A 797 -23.41 0.61 31.59
C LYS A 797 -23.05 -0.72 30.94
N ASP A 798 -23.47 -1.82 31.54
CA ASP A 798 -23.29 -3.17 30.99
C ASP A 798 -24.44 -3.57 30.04
N GLN A 799 -25.28 -2.59 29.69
CA GLN A 799 -26.46 -2.64 28.83
C GLN A 799 -27.53 -3.63 29.29
N TYR A 800 -27.59 -3.96 30.58
CA TYR A 800 -28.74 -4.67 31.16
C TYR A 800 -29.92 -3.71 31.33
N CYS A 801 -31.12 -4.16 30.96
CA CYS A 801 -32.34 -3.41 31.27
C CYS A 801 -32.56 -3.33 32.80
N THR A 802 -32.58 -2.10 33.32
CA THR A 802 -32.73 -1.78 34.75
C THR A 802 -33.81 -0.72 34.97
N VAL A 803 -34.50 -0.73 36.10
CA VAL A 803 -35.59 0.22 36.38
C VAL A 803 -35.04 1.64 36.49
N SER A 804 -35.60 2.59 35.74
CA SER A 804 -35.22 4.01 35.84
C SER A 804 -35.90 4.70 37.04
N TYR A 805 -35.27 5.76 37.54
CA TYR A 805 -35.73 6.49 38.73
C TYR A 805 -35.68 8.01 38.55
N ASP A 806 -36.56 8.70 39.27
CA ASP A 806 -36.51 10.15 39.48
C ASP A 806 -35.75 10.44 40.76
N LEU A 807 -34.88 11.45 40.71
CA LEU A 807 -34.07 11.89 41.82
C LEU A 807 -34.50 13.29 42.24
N SER A 808 -34.95 13.42 43.49
CA SER A 808 -35.18 14.70 44.17
C SER A 808 -34.24 14.85 45.36
N PHE A 809 -33.96 16.08 45.75
CA PHE A 809 -32.92 16.42 46.72
C PHE A 809 -33.54 16.69 48.10
N LYS A 810 -32.93 16.16 49.16
CA LYS A 810 -33.34 16.44 50.54
C LYS A 810 -32.66 17.72 51.04
N SER A 811 -33.19 18.32 52.10
CA SER A 811 -32.60 19.52 52.71
C SER A 811 -31.22 19.27 53.34
N ASP A 812 -30.89 18.01 53.65
CA ASP A 812 -29.62 17.58 54.23
C ASP A 812 -28.62 17.01 53.20
N THR A 813 -28.93 17.06 51.90
CA THR A 813 -27.98 16.68 50.84
C THR A 813 -26.78 17.62 50.87
N LYS A 814 -25.59 17.12 51.23
CA LYS A 814 -24.33 17.87 51.27
C LYS A 814 -23.44 17.53 50.07
N PRO A 815 -22.46 18.40 49.71
CA PRO A 815 -21.52 18.13 48.62
C PRO A 815 -20.87 16.75 48.68
N ASP A 816 -20.42 16.32 49.87
CA ASP A 816 -19.75 15.01 50.06
C ASP A 816 -20.63 13.80 49.73
N HIS A 817 -21.96 13.93 49.79
CA HIS A 817 -22.90 12.85 49.49
C HIS A 817 -23.19 12.73 47.97
N SER A 818 -22.63 13.65 47.18
CA SER A 818 -22.96 13.84 45.76
C SER A 818 -21.77 13.69 44.81
N LYS A 819 -20.58 13.35 45.34
CA LYS A 819 -19.32 13.30 44.60
C LYS A 819 -19.21 12.06 43.72
N MET A 820 -19.20 12.28 42.41
CA MET A 820 -18.89 11.27 41.40
C MET A 820 -17.47 11.50 40.86
N LYS A 821 -16.73 10.40 40.65
CA LYS A 821 -15.32 10.42 40.24
C LYS A 821 -15.09 9.60 38.96
N GLY A 822 -13.85 9.51 38.49
CA GLY A 822 -13.50 8.67 37.34
C GLY A 822 -13.79 9.31 35.98
N PHE A 823 -13.85 10.65 35.93
CA PHE A 823 -13.97 11.38 34.67
C PHE A 823 -12.64 11.36 33.89
N PRO A 824 -12.65 11.15 32.57
CA PRO A 824 -11.50 11.38 31.70
C PRO A 824 -11.31 12.88 31.45
N THR A 825 -10.28 13.26 30.71
CA THR A 825 -10.14 14.64 30.21
C THR A 825 -11.19 14.91 29.13
N LEU A 826 -12.04 15.92 29.30
CA LEU A 826 -13.16 16.22 28.40
C LEU A 826 -12.90 17.48 27.56
N ASN A 827 -12.13 17.31 26.49
CA ASN A 827 -11.88 18.38 25.51
C ASN A 827 -13.18 18.89 24.86
N HIS A 828 -14.13 17.99 24.64
CA HIS A 828 -15.50 18.29 24.24
C HIS A 828 -16.42 17.34 25.02
N PHE A 829 -17.62 17.79 25.37
CA PHE A 829 -18.60 16.92 26.01
C PHE A 829 -20.03 17.32 25.69
N THR A 830 -20.93 16.35 25.77
CA THR A 830 -22.38 16.58 25.79
C THR A 830 -22.93 16.04 27.10
N LEU A 831 -23.82 16.79 27.73
CA LEU A 831 -24.54 16.41 28.93
C LEU A 831 -26.04 16.55 28.65
N CYS A 832 -26.82 15.52 28.89
CA CYS A 832 -28.28 15.56 28.73
C CYS A 832 -28.96 15.05 30.00
N LEU A 833 -30.05 15.71 30.41
CA LEU A 833 -30.89 15.28 31.52
C LEU A 833 -32.34 15.69 31.29
N TRP A 834 -33.26 14.99 31.94
CA TRP A 834 -34.64 15.43 32.07
C TRP A 834 -34.83 16.11 33.41
N LEU A 835 -35.47 17.28 33.43
CA LEU A 835 -35.78 18.01 34.65
C LEU A 835 -37.25 18.35 34.76
N ARG A 836 -37.77 18.36 35.99
CA ARG A 836 -39.12 18.81 36.33
C ARG A 836 -39.07 19.76 37.52
N LEU A 837 -39.71 20.91 37.38
CA LEU A 837 -39.82 21.94 38.42
C LEU A 837 -41.22 21.92 39.06
N PRO A 838 -41.38 22.15 40.37
CA PRO A 838 -42.70 22.22 40.99
C PRO A 838 -43.46 23.51 40.64
N ASN A 839 -44.79 23.52 40.81
CA ASN A 839 -45.63 24.68 40.51
C ASN A 839 -45.30 25.93 41.35
N ASN A 840 -44.78 25.75 42.57
CA ASN A 840 -44.52 26.85 43.50
C ASN A 840 -43.17 27.58 43.24
N THR A 841 -42.43 27.20 42.20
CA THR A 841 -41.14 27.83 41.87
C THR A 841 -41.30 29.26 41.30
N SER A 842 -42.52 29.64 40.91
CA SER A 842 -42.84 30.92 40.27
C SER A 842 -43.11 32.08 41.25
N SER A 843 -43.48 31.81 42.51
CA SER A 843 -43.98 32.78 43.50
C SER A 843 -42.89 33.63 44.20
N ALA A 844 -41.64 33.38 43.85
CA ALA A 844 -40.53 33.63 44.72
C ALA A 844 -39.61 34.75 44.12
N ARG A 845 -39.14 35.72 44.93
CA ARG A 845 -38.49 36.98 44.49
C ARG A 845 -37.12 36.86 43.80
N ILE A 846 -36.16 36.03 44.26
CA ILE A 846 -34.85 35.77 43.59
C ILE A 846 -34.37 34.34 43.90
N TYR A 847 -34.39 33.49 42.87
CA TYR A 847 -33.99 32.07 42.73
C TYR A 847 -32.62 31.80 42.09
N GLU A 848 -31.63 31.23 42.78
CA GLU A 848 -30.51 30.50 42.16
C GLU A 848 -30.43 29.10 42.79
N TYR A 849 -30.80 28.06 42.02
CA TYR A 849 -30.73 26.66 42.45
C TYR A 849 -29.65 25.93 41.65
N GLU A 850 -28.56 25.57 42.31
CA GLU A 850 -27.47 24.83 41.67
C GLU A 850 -27.82 23.34 41.58
N ILE A 851 -27.83 22.80 40.36
CA ILE A 851 -28.12 21.38 40.07
C ILE A 851 -26.83 20.56 40.07
N MET A 852 -25.75 21.07 39.47
CA MET A 852 -24.47 20.36 39.42
C MET A 852 -23.28 21.30 39.40
N LYS A 853 -22.15 20.81 39.90
CA LYS A 853 -20.85 21.49 39.84
C LYS A 853 -19.75 20.51 39.49
N TYR A 854 -18.85 20.90 38.60
CA TYR A 854 -17.66 20.11 38.29
C TYR A 854 -16.40 20.78 38.82
N PHE A 855 -15.52 20.02 39.46
CA PHE A 855 -14.24 20.49 39.98
C PHE A 855 -13.09 19.73 39.32
N ASN A 856 -12.06 20.47 38.89
CA ASN A 856 -10.78 19.84 38.55
C ASN A 856 -10.10 19.32 39.81
N LYS A 857 -9.28 18.27 39.67
CA LYS A 857 -8.58 17.64 40.79
C LYS A 857 -7.77 18.68 41.58
N GLY A 858 -8.07 18.82 42.87
CA GLY A 858 -7.37 19.74 43.76
C GLY A 858 -7.78 21.22 43.65
N SER A 859 -8.84 21.54 42.89
CA SER A 859 -9.39 22.89 42.82
C SER A 859 -10.49 23.12 43.86
N GLU A 860 -10.47 24.27 44.52
CA GLU A 860 -11.52 24.69 45.47
C GLU A 860 -12.73 25.35 44.78
N GLU A 861 -12.56 25.80 43.53
CA GLU A 861 -13.59 26.49 42.75
C GLU A 861 -14.12 25.56 41.64
N PRO A 862 -15.45 25.56 41.38
CA PRO A 862 -16.00 24.73 40.32
C PRO A 862 -15.56 25.25 38.96
N LEU A 863 -15.09 24.38 38.07
CA LEU A 863 -14.78 24.73 36.69
C LEU A 863 -16.03 25.19 35.94
N PHE A 864 -17.12 24.43 36.06
CA PHE A 864 -18.43 24.79 35.53
C PHE A 864 -19.54 24.36 36.47
N TYR A 865 -20.69 25.02 36.34
CA TYR A 865 -21.88 24.74 37.14
C TYR A 865 -23.14 24.85 36.28
N VAL A 866 -24.15 24.09 36.66
CA VAL A 866 -25.49 24.11 36.06
C VAL A 866 -26.48 24.54 37.11
N GLU A 867 -27.31 25.52 36.78
CA GLU A 867 -28.28 26.10 37.70
C GLU A 867 -29.63 26.37 37.05
N ILE A 868 -30.65 26.51 37.90
CA ILE A 868 -31.91 27.17 37.55
C ILE A 868 -31.90 28.53 38.20
N ASN A 869 -32.04 29.58 37.39
CA ASN A 869 -32.13 30.94 37.87
C ASN A 869 -33.41 31.64 37.38
N LYS A 870 -33.74 32.77 38.00
CA LYS A 870 -34.86 33.62 37.59
C LYS A 870 -34.33 34.95 37.06
N LEU A 871 -34.44 35.16 35.76
CA LEU A 871 -34.02 36.37 35.05
C LEU A 871 -35.26 37.02 34.43
N ASP A 872 -35.50 38.30 34.72
CA ASP A 872 -36.63 39.09 34.21
C ASP A 872 -38.01 38.43 34.41
N GLY A 873 -38.19 37.74 35.54
CA GLY A 873 -39.43 37.04 35.87
C GLY A 873 -39.58 35.66 35.23
N GLU A 874 -38.68 35.27 34.34
CA GLU A 874 -38.66 33.97 33.66
C GLU A 874 -37.72 32.98 34.38
N VAL A 875 -38.18 31.74 34.52
CA VAL A 875 -37.35 30.65 35.02
C VAL A 875 -36.48 30.14 33.87
N ARG A 876 -35.17 30.09 34.07
CA ARG A 876 -34.21 29.67 33.06
C ARG A 876 -33.29 28.58 33.58
N PHE A 877 -32.95 27.65 32.70
CA PHE A 877 -31.82 26.74 32.90
C PHE A 877 -30.57 27.43 32.37
N ALA A 878 -29.50 27.43 33.17
CA ALA A 878 -28.25 28.08 32.80
C ALA A 878 -27.04 27.16 33.05
N ILE A 879 -26.02 27.32 32.20
CA ILE A 879 -24.67 26.80 32.43
C ILE A 879 -23.69 27.95 32.52
N GLY A 880 -22.88 27.95 33.58
CA GLY A 880 -21.83 28.93 33.85
C GLY A 880 -20.47 28.28 34.00
N VAL A 881 -19.41 29.06 33.74
CA VAL A 881 -18.01 28.67 33.96
C VAL A 881 -17.39 29.69 34.91
N THR A 882 -16.69 29.21 35.93
CA THR A 882 -16.12 30.10 36.95
C THR A 882 -14.85 30.74 36.42
N THR A 883 -14.79 32.08 36.50
CA THR A 883 -13.60 32.88 36.22
C THR A 883 -12.84 33.18 37.50
N THR A 884 -11.51 33.21 37.40
CA THR A 884 -10.61 33.53 38.51
C THR A 884 -10.72 35.02 38.87
N ALA A 885 -10.35 35.38 40.11
CA ALA A 885 -10.37 36.76 40.57
C ALA A 885 -9.48 37.70 39.72
N ALA A 886 -8.38 37.18 39.16
CA ALA A 886 -7.49 37.92 38.27
C ALA A 886 -8.12 38.22 36.89
N GLU A 887 -8.97 37.30 36.39
CA GLU A 887 -9.71 37.44 35.13
C GLU A 887 -10.86 38.46 35.26
N ARG A 888 -11.57 38.49 36.41
CA ARG A 888 -12.65 39.46 36.71
C ARG A 888 -12.21 40.92 36.70
N SER A 889 -10.93 41.19 36.88
CA SER A 889 -10.38 42.56 36.92
C SER A 889 -10.06 43.12 35.51
N ARG A 890 -9.88 42.26 34.50
CA ARG A 890 -9.55 42.67 33.12
C ARG A 890 -10.76 42.86 32.20
N THR A 891 -11.90 42.28 32.57
CA THR A 891 -13.15 42.42 31.83
C THR A 891 -14.27 42.70 32.82
N ALA A 892 -15.03 43.78 32.60
CA ALA A 892 -16.22 44.11 33.39
C ALA A 892 -17.40 43.15 33.12
N LYS A 893 -17.14 41.85 32.97
CA LYS A 893 -18.16 40.82 32.72
C LYS A 893 -18.30 39.93 33.96
N ARG A 894 -19.51 39.91 34.52
CA ARG A 894 -19.98 38.87 35.45
C ARG A 894 -19.82 37.49 34.80
N ALA A 895 -19.84 36.43 35.63
CA ALA A 895 -19.85 35.04 35.20
C ALA A 895 -20.69 34.84 33.92
N SER A 896 -20.06 34.30 32.88
CA SER A 896 -20.67 34.16 31.57
C SER A 896 -21.65 33.00 31.56
N LEU A 897 -22.92 33.32 31.77
CA LEU A 897 -24.01 32.36 31.86
C LEU A 897 -24.73 32.28 30.51
N ARG A 898 -24.75 31.07 29.90
CA ARG A 898 -25.66 30.80 28.78
C ARG A 898 -26.92 30.16 29.34
N SER A 899 -28.09 30.63 28.93
CA SER A 899 -29.36 30.18 29.48
C SER A 899 -30.45 29.95 28.44
N THR A 900 -31.45 29.13 28.80
CA THR A 900 -32.66 28.88 28.02
C THR A 900 -33.89 28.90 28.93
N LYS A 901 -35.02 29.40 28.44
CA LYS A 901 -36.27 29.52 29.20
C LYS A 901 -36.92 28.16 29.43
N ILE A 902 -37.54 27.97 30.59
CA ILE A 902 -38.39 26.79 30.90
C ILE A 902 -39.85 27.23 30.95
N ASP A 903 -40.62 26.88 29.90
CA ASP A 903 -41.96 27.46 29.66
C ASP A 903 -43.10 26.78 30.45
N LYS A 904 -42.92 25.55 30.95
CA LYS A 904 -44.00 24.76 31.59
C LYS A 904 -43.55 24.13 32.91
N VAL A 905 -43.75 24.85 34.00
CA VAL A 905 -43.56 24.29 35.36
C VAL A 905 -44.48 23.07 35.57
N ASN A 906 -44.01 22.08 36.32
CA ASN A 906 -44.61 20.77 36.56
C ASN A 906 -44.70 19.82 35.35
N LYS A 907 -43.95 20.07 34.28
CA LYS A 907 -43.69 19.11 33.20
C LYS A 907 -42.21 18.74 33.12
N TRP A 908 -41.95 17.55 32.57
CA TRP A 908 -40.60 17.11 32.23
C TRP A 908 -40.10 17.85 30.99
N HIS A 909 -38.90 18.42 31.10
CA HIS A 909 -38.19 19.07 30.01
C HIS A 909 -36.86 18.37 29.74
N HIS A 910 -36.56 18.10 28.48
CA HIS A 910 -35.29 17.52 28.06
C HIS A 910 -34.28 18.62 27.81
N ILE A 911 -33.20 18.64 28.58
CA ILE A 911 -32.15 19.64 28.47
C ILE A 911 -30.84 18.96 28.11
N CYS A 912 -30.22 19.41 27.01
CA CYS A 912 -28.86 19.02 26.65
C CYS A 912 -27.93 20.22 26.55
N VAL A 913 -26.68 20.04 26.96
CA VAL A 913 -25.61 21.02 26.83
C VAL A 913 -24.44 20.36 26.12
N TYR A 914 -24.05 20.89 24.96
CA TYR A 914 -22.77 20.57 24.33
C TYR A 914 -21.75 21.65 24.65
N ARG A 915 -20.52 21.27 24.95
CA ARG A 915 -19.40 22.19 25.17
C ARG A 915 -18.14 21.71 24.46
N ASP A 916 -17.55 22.62 23.71
CA ASP A 916 -16.16 22.57 23.26
C ASP A 916 -15.31 23.33 24.28
N SER A 917 -14.54 22.60 25.08
CA SER A 917 -13.74 23.18 26.14
C SER A 917 -12.45 23.85 25.63
N ILE A 918 -12.04 23.55 24.38
CA ILE A 918 -10.83 24.13 23.76
C ILE A 918 -11.16 25.51 23.19
N TYR A 919 -12.21 25.61 22.37
CA TYR A 919 -12.59 26.85 21.70
C TYR A 919 -13.66 27.66 22.47
N GLY A 920 -14.26 27.09 23.52
CA GLY A 920 -15.26 27.78 24.35
C GLY A 920 -16.68 27.75 23.78
N GLU A 921 -16.90 27.04 22.67
CA GLU A 921 -18.23 26.91 22.06
C GLU A 921 -19.17 26.13 23.00
N THR A 922 -20.35 26.67 23.30
CA THR A 922 -21.34 26.00 24.16
C THR A 922 -22.71 26.08 23.52
N HIS A 923 -23.42 24.96 23.37
CA HIS A 923 -24.76 24.85 22.79
C HIS A 923 -25.73 24.32 23.82
N ILE A 924 -26.90 24.93 23.96
CA ILE A 924 -27.96 24.47 24.86
C ILE A 924 -29.16 24.08 24.01
N TYR A 925 -29.68 22.89 24.24
CA TYR A 925 -30.87 22.37 23.58
C TYR A 925 -31.97 22.20 24.62
N ARG A 926 -33.18 22.60 24.25
CA ARG A 926 -34.38 22.44 25.06
C ARG A 926 -35.43 21.68 24.26
N ASP A 927 -35.90 20.58 24.81
CA ASP A 927 -36.93 19.72 24.20
C ASP A 927 -36.58 19.35 22.75
N GLY A 928 -35.29 19.08 22.51
CA GLY A 928 -34.76 18.63 21.21
C GLY A 928 -34.35 19.76 20.26
N PHE A 929 -34.65 21.01 20.59
CA PHE A 929 -34.37 22.16 19.73
C PHE A 929 -33.23 23.03 20.27
N ASN A 930 -32.35 23.53 19.39
CA ASN A 930 -31.37 24.57 19.71
C ASN A 930 -31.99 25.95 19.46
N PRO A 931 -32.33 26.72 20.51
CA PRO A 931 -32.91 28.06 20.35
C PRO A 931 -31.92 29.08 19.76
N PHE A 932 -30.64 28.74 19.62
CA PHE A 932 -29.59 29.66 19.15
C PHE A 932 -28.60 28.96 18.20
N PRO A 933 -28.97 28.71 16.93
CA PRO A 933 -28.19 27.92 15.96
C PRO A 933 -27.01 28.65 15.28
N GLY A 934 -26.74 29.93 15.58
CA GLY A 934 -25.63 30.70 14.99
C GLY A 934 -24.26 30.45 15.65
N PRO A 935 -23.14 30.72 14.95
CA PRO A 935 -21.81 30.73 15.57
C PRO A 935 -21.79 31.79 16.68
N ASN A 936 -21.57 31.36 17.91
CA ASN A 936 -21.80 32.18 19.10
C ASN A 936 -20.86 33.39 19.17
N ASP A 937 -21.44 34.51 19.60
CA ASP A 937 -20.72 35.60 20.26
C ASP A 937 -20.03 35.08 21.53
N ALA A 938 -18.76 35.42 21.64
CA ALA A 938 -17.81 35.12 22.71
C ALA A 938 -18.34 35.43 24.12
N LEU A 939 -18.99 34.44 24.76
CA LEU A 939 -19.35 34.54 26.17
C LEU A 939 -18.61 33.56 27.06
N ILE A 940 -18.26 32.33 26.67
CA ILE A 940 -17.60 31.40 27.61
C ILE A 940 -16.16 31.09 27.18
N GLU A 941 -15.20 31.21 28.11
CA GLU A 941 -13.77 31.20 27.78
C GLU A 941 -13.26 29.87 27.21
N PRO A 942 -12.38 29.92 26.19
CA PRO A 942 -11.63 28.77 25.68
C PRO A 942 -10.64 28.21 26.71
N ASN A 943 -10.16 26.98 26.48
CA ASN A 943 -9.19 26.26 27.30
C ASN A 943 -9.58 25.99 28.77
N ARG A 944 -10.88 25.97 29.08
CA ARG A 944 -11.41 25.54 30.39
C ARG A 944 -11.84 24.07 30.33
N VAL A 945 -10.83 23.20 30.28
CA VAL A 945 -11.00 21.74 30.08
C VAL A 945 -11.19 21.01 31.40
N PRO A 946 -12.29 20.23 31.58
CA PRO A 946 -12.42 19.24 32.64
C PRO A 946 -11.29 18.21 32.54
N GLN A 947 -10.40 18.15 33.53
CA GLN A 947 -9.25 17.26 33.54
C GLN A 947 -9.59 15.89 34.12
N ALA A 948 -8.82 14.87 33.72
CA ALA A 948 -8.92 13.53 34.26
C ALA A 948 -8.82 13.52 35.80
N ASN A 949 -9.62 12.67 36.45
CA ASN A 949 -9.75 12.56 37.91
C ASN A 949 -10.36 13.78 38.61
N GLY A 950 -11.04 14.68 37.88
CA GLY A 950 -11.94 15.65 38.50
C GLY A 950 -13.16 14.98 39.12
N GLU A 951 -14.00 15.79 39.76
CA GLU A 951 -15.24 15.32 40.41
C GLU A 951 -16.45 16.15 39.99
N LEU A 952 -17.56 15.45 39.72
CA LEU A 952 -18.86 16.05 39.49
C LEU A 952 -19.69 15.89 40.75
N GLN A 953 -20.25 16.98 41.25
CA GLN A 953 -21.15 16.99 42.38
C GLN A 953 -22.58 17.27 41.89
N LEU A 954 -23.57 16.61 42.49
CA LEU A 954 -24.98 16.71 42.11
C LEU A 954 -25.88 17.22 43.26
N GLY A 955 -26.37 18.46 43.12
CA GLY A 955 -27.29 19.20 43.99
C GLY A 955 -26.86 19.39 45.46
N GLY A 956 -27.74 20.03 46.23
CA GLY A 956 -27.53 20.27 47.67
C GLY A 956 -26.50 21.36 47.99
N PHE A 957 -26.19 22.23 47.03
CA PHE A 957 -25.20 23.28 47.21
C PHE A 957 -25.83 24.56 47.80
N GLY A 958 -25.21 25.13 48.84
CA GLY A 958 -25.50 26.49 49.28
C GLY A 958 -26.77 26.67 50.12
N ARG A 959 -27.45 27.81 49.94
CA ARG A 959 -28.50 28.30 50.85
C ARG A 959 -29.87 27.63 50.67
N GLN A 960 -30.13 27.00 49.52
CA GLN A 960 -31.41 26.35 49.24
C GLN A 960 -31.24 25.13 48.33
N THR A 961 -31.90 24.03 48.68
CA THR A 961 -31.93 22.80 47.88
C THR A 961 -32.80 22.96 46.64
N PHE A 962 -32.34 22.44 45.50
CA PHE A 962 -33.13 22.38 44.27
C PHE A 962 -34.47 21.65 44.51
N PRO A 963 -35.63 22.31 44.36
CA PRO A 963 -36.92 21.76 44.74
C PRO A 963 -37.54 20.83 43.68
N GLY A 964 -36.85 20.61 42.57
CA GLY A 964 -37.31 19.80 41.45
C GLY A 964 -36.91 18.33 41.51
N ALA A 965 -37.15 17.65 40.41
CA ALA A 965 -36.69 16.29 40.17
C ALA A 965 -35.87 16.27 38.87
N ILE A 966 -34.84 15.42 38.84
CA ILE A 966 -34.13 15.08 37.61
C ILE A 966 -34.23 13.59 37.33
N THR A 967 -34.14 13.21 36.05
CA THR A 967 -34.00 11.82 35.64
C THR A 967 -33.12 11.71 34.40
N ASN A 968 -32.61 10.52 34.14
CA ASN A 968 -31.87 10.14 32.94
C ASN A 968 -30.70 11.09 32.58
N LEU A 969 -29.91 11.51 33.57
CA LEU A 969 -28.67 12.28 33.32
C LEU A 969 -27.61 11.38 32.69
N ASN A 970 -27.10 11.79 31.53
CA ASN A 970 -26.07 11.09 30.77
C ASN A 970 -25.01 12.08 30.26
N ILE A 971 -23.76 11.63 30.18
CA ILE A 971 -22.58 12.42 29.81
C ILE A 971 -21.75 11.68 28.77
N TRP A 972 -21.37 12.38 27.70
CA TRP A 972 -20.54 11.90 26.60
C TRP A 972 -19.29 12.76 26.43
N ASP A 973 -18.20 12.17 25.94
CA ASP A 973 -16.95 12.87 25.57
C ASP A 973 -16.92 13.34 24.10
N ARG A 974 -18.09 13.40 23.47
CA ARG A 974 -18.29 13.83 22.08
C ARG A 974 -19.48 14.78 21.94
N LYS A 975 -19.53 15.48 20.81
CA LYS A 975 -20.73 16.20 20.35
C LYS A 975 -21.79 15.19 19.90
N LEU A 976 -23.00 15.27 20.47
CA LEU A 976 -24.17 14.61 19.89
C LEU A 976 -24.69 15.45 18.71
N THR A 977 -25.16 14.78 17.66
CA THR A 977 -25.81 15.43 16.51
C THR A 977 -27.18 15.96 16.89
N ASP A 978 -27.66 16.99 16.19
CA ASP A 978 -28.99 17.58 16.42
C ASP A 978 -30.10 16.52 16.28
N ASN A 979 -29.94 15.57 15.36
CA ASN A 979 -30.87 14.44 15.19
C ASN A 979 -30.84 13.47 16.38
N GLU A 980 -29.68 13.19 16.97
CA GLU A 980 -29.59 12.39 18.19
C GLU A 980 -30.34 13.10 19.33
N ILE A 981 -30.05 14.39 19.57
CA ILE A 981 -30.67 15.17 20.65
C ILE A 981 -32.19 15.31 20.45
N ALA A 982 -32.65 15.54 19.22
CA ALA A 982 -34.06 15.62 18.88
C ALA A 982 -34.78 14.30 19.14
N LYS A 983 -34.19 13.15 18.76
CA LYS A 983 -34.73 11.82 19.06
C LYS A 983 -34.83 11.58 20.57
N MET A 984 -33.80 11.96 21.32
CA MET A 984 -33.78 11.80 22.78
C MET A 984 -34.85 12.64 23.48
N ALA A 985 -35.27 13.77 22.89
CA ALA A 985 -36.33 14.60 23.43
C ALA A 985 -37.74 14.04 23.23
N LEU A 986 -37.92 13.05 22.35
CA LEU A 986 -39.24 12.45 22.06
C LEU A 986 -39.73 11.58 23.21
N SER A 987 -38.82 10.95 23.96
CA SER A 987 -39.19 10.21 25.16
C SER A 987 -38.08 10.18 26.20
N CYS A 988 -38.45 10.12 27.49
CA CYS A 988 -37.53 9.91 28.60
C CYS A 988 -36.80 8.55 28.49
N ASP A 989 -37.30 7.64 27.64
CA ASP A 989 -36.67 6.35 27.32
C ASP A 989 -35.89 6.29 25.99
N ALA A 990 -35.98 7.34 25.17
CA ALA A 990 -35.35 7.40 23.84
C ALA A 990 -33.85 7.76 23.89
N GLY A 991 -33.27 7.82 25.09
CA GLY A 991 -31.89 8.18 25.35
C GLY A 991 -30.90 7.05 25.07
N ASN A 992 -29.81 7.35 24.33
CA ASN A 992 -28.61 6.53 24.36
C ASN A 992 -27.92 6.68 25.73
N SER A 993 -27.18 5.66 26.18
CA SER A 993 -26.39 5.76 27.41
C SER A 993 -25.13 6.59 27.18
N GLY A 994 -24.79 7.45 28.15
CA GLY A 994 -23.54 8.21 28.16
C GLY A 994 -22.31 7.29 28.26
N ASN A 995 -21.29 7.51 27.41
CA ASN A 995 -20.04 6.73 27.47
C ASN A 995 -19.08 7.19 28.58
N VAL A 996 -19.27 8.40 29.12
CA VAL A 996 -18.50 8.91 30.28
C VAL A 996 -19.21 8.56 31.59
N LYS A 997 -20.48 8.93 31.71
CA LYS A 997 -21.38 8.56 32.81
C LYS A 997 -22.78 8.36 32.26
N ASN A 998 -23.46 7.31 32.68
CA ASN A 998 -24.89 7.11 32.42
C ASN A 998 -25.70 7.12 33.72
N TRP A 999 -27.02 7.24 33.59
CA TRP A 999 -27.92 7.35 34.75
C TRP A 999 -27.89 6.12 35.66
N GLY A 1000 -27.61 4.94 35.10
CA GLY A 1000 -27.40 3.72 35.88
C GLY A 1000 -26.17 3.83 36.80
N ASP A 1001 -25.02 4.26 36.27
CA ASP A 1001 -23.79 4.45 37.04
C ASP A 1001 -23.98 5.45 38.20
N ILE A 1002 -24.68 6.55 37.90
CA ILE A 1002 -24.92 7.64 38.85
C ILE A 1002 -25.65 7.12 40.09
N SER A 1003 -26.60 6.18 39.94
CA SER A 1003 -27.30 5.57 41.08
C SER A 1003 -26.39 4.81 42.03
N THR A 1004 -25.31 4.21 41.51
CA THR A 1004 -24.37 3.39 42.29
C THR A 1004 -23.26 4.20 42.95
N GLU A 1005 -22.96 5.38 42.40
CA GLU A 1005 -21.91 6.27 42.91
C GLU A 1005 -22.44 7.30 43.92
N LEU A 1006 -23.75 7.58 43.90
CA LEU A 1006 -24.39 8.48 44.85
C LEU A 1006 -24.77 7.76 46.15
N ASN A 1007 -24.65 8.46 47.29
CA ASN A 1007 -25.27 8.00 48.53
C ASN A 1007 -26.77 8.36 48.49
N LEU A 1008 -27.59 7.45 47.96
CA LEU A 1008 -29.02 7.64 47.73
C LEU A 1008 -29.83 7.87 49.02
N ASP A 1009 -29.30 7.57 50.20
CA ASP A 1009 -29.98 7.82 51.48
C ASP A 1009 -30.23 9.31 51.73
N HIS A 1010 -29.43 10.19 51.13
CA HIS A 1010 -29.61 11.65 51.19
C HIS A 1010 -30.43 12.22 50.03
N TYR A 1011 -31.11 11.37 49.26
CA TYR A 1011 -31.99 11.75 48.16
C TYR A 1011 -33.37 11.12 48.32
N ILE A 1012 -34.34 11.61 47.56
CA ILE A 1012 -35.65 10.99 47.40
C ILE A 1012 -35.65 10.31 46.04
N VAL A 1013 -35.63 8.98 46.05
CA VAL A 1013 -35.62 8.14 44.85
C VAL A 1013 -37.01 7.55 44.65
N LYS A 1014 -37.61 7.77 43.48
CA LYS A 1014 -38.90 7.17 43.08
C LYS A 1014 -38.76 6.52 41.73
N LYS A 1015 -39.61 5.53 41.40
CA LYS A 1015 -39.70 5.01 40.03
C LYS A 1015 -40.01 6.17 39.09
N SER A 1016 -39.33 6.25 37.95
CA SER A 1016 -39.41 7.43 37.11
C SER A 1016 -40.82 7.69 36.59
N SER A 1017 -41.38 8.86 36.91
CA SER A 1017 -42.70 9.29 36.43
C SER A 1017 -42.61 9.88 35.02
N CYS A 1018 -41.42 10.32 34.59
CA CYS A 1018 -41.13 10.82 33.25
C CYS A 1018 -41.53 9.82 32.16
N ILE A 1019 -41.26 8.54 32.38
CA ILE A 1019 -41.56 7.46 31.43
C ILE A 1019 -43.08 7.15 31.38
N THR A 1020 -43.82 7.42 32.46
CA THR A 1020 -45.25 7.14 32.55
C THR A 1020 -46.15 8.33 32.22
N GLU A 1021 -45.63 9.56 32.28
CA GLU A 1021 -46.36 10.81 32.06
C GLU A 1021 -46.28 11.33 30.61
N GLN A 1022 -45.48 10.69 29.75
CA GLN A 1022 -45.42 10.93 28.31
C GLN A 1022 -46.45 10.10 27.55
#